data_AF-A0AAD5WSH9-F1
#
_entry.id   AF-A0AAD5WSH9-F1
#
_cell.length_a   1.000
_cell.length_b   1.000
_cell.length_c   1.000
_cell.angle_alpha   90.00
_cell.angle_beta   90.00
_cell.angle_gamma   90.00
#
_symmetry.space_group_name_H-M   'P 1'
#
loop_
_entity.id
_entity.type
_entity.pdbx_description
1 polymer ?
#
loop_
_entity_poly.entity_id
_entity_poly.type
_entity_poly.pdbx_seq_one_letter_code
_entity_poly.pdbx_strand_id
1 'polypeptide(L)'
;MSDADFETIRKLQAERNATAAAKKGSRSSDQRNDASTKSSLTEALDTDLYDRNGGNGVGKFDGYLDSIPAGDDDEVMEDADTSRRLVGQYTASRDQVDEFARGDGVEEDDVLAGHGEKTGRIVDRETDYQKRRFHRALSPTGDTYKERMERREIEREEQKVLRAIEDKNRQGPEQHHEATLKDGGDTQMITAGDVTPPRRRKKRWDIAAPEAMEEEQPEELTEDSKPKKRSRWDQAPAVSVPGAESTKKRSRWDQAPAATPMGGATAGLVTPGGPPQQTAPVVQVGGYGSELGRNVPISDEELDAILPGPDDGYKILDFPPGYEPVRVPPHRMMQTPLQPATGFTMQDPNSGRLAANQVPKAIPGIGDLQFFKPEDMAYFGKLADGANEDSLSVEELKERKIMRLLLKVKNGTPPMRKTALRQLTDNARAFGAGPLFNQILPLLMEKTLEDQERHLLVKVIDRILYKLDDMVRPYVHKILVVIEPLLIDQDYYARVEGREIISNLSKAAGLATMISVMRPDIDHVDEYVRNTTARAFAVVASALGIPALLPFLRAVCRSKKSWQARHTGVKIVQQIPILMGCAVLPHLKGLVECIGPNLNDEQTKVRTVTSLAIAALAEASNPYGIESFDDILNPLWTGARKQRGKGLAGFLKAVGYIIPLMDEEYANYYTSQIMEILLREFASPDEEMKKVVLKVISQCAATEGVTSLYLKENVLDEFFKSFWVRRMALDKRNYRQVVETTVDIGQKVGASEIIERVVVNLKDESEAYRKMTVETVEKMVASLGAADIGERLEERLIDGMLHAFQEQSVEDIVMLNGFGSVVNALGTRCKPYLPQIVSTILWRLNNKSPTVRQQAADLISRIAMVMKQCGEDALMGKLGVVLYEYLGEEYPEVLGSILGALRSIVTVVGIAQMQPPIKELVPRLTPILRNRHEKVQENTIDLVGRIADRGPENVNAREWMRICFELLDMVKAHKKGIRRAANNTFGFIAKAIGPQDVLATLLNNLRVQERQSRVNTAVAIGIVAETCAPFTVLPGLMNEYRVPELNVQNGVLKSLSFLFEYIGEMAKDYVYAVTPLLEDALIDRDQVHRQTAASVVKHIALGVVGLGCEDAMVHLLNLLLPNLFETSPHVIDRIIEAIEGIRMAVGPGIVLNYVWAGLFHPARKVRTPYWRLYNDAYVQAADAMVPYYPNLEEEAVDRVELGIVL
;
A
#
# COMPACT_ATOMS: atom_id res chain seq x y z
N MET A 1 -63.10 -36.01 5.41
CA MET A 1 -62.48 -36.88 4.40
C MET A 1 -63.04 -38.28 4.62
N SER A 2 -63.44 -38.94 3.55
CA SER A 2 -63.91 -40.32 3.48
C SER A 2 -62.73 -41.30 3.43
N ASP A 3 -63.00 -42.60 3.59
CA ASP A 3 -61.96 -43.63 3.45
C ASP A 3 -61.38 -43.66 2.02
N ALA A 4 -62.17 -43.31 1.01
CA ALA A 4 -61.70 -43.15 -0.38
C ALA A 4 -60.74 -41.96 -0.54
N ASP A 5 -60.91 -40.88 0.21
CA ASP A 5 -59.93 -39.77 0.26
C ASP A 5 -58.62 -40.26 0.91
N PHE A 6 -58.71 -41.11 1.93
CA PHE A 6 -57.53 -41.72 2.57
C PHE A 6 -56.81 -42.70 1.63
N GLU A 7 -57.53 -43.56 0.90
CA GLU A 7 -56.93 -44.47 -0.07
C GLU A 7 -56.30 -43.72 -1.26
N THR A 8 -56.94 -42.65 -1.75
CA THR A 8 -56.36 -41.84 -2.85
C THR A 8 -55.14 -41.06 -2.40
N ILE A 9 -55.13 -40.46 -1.21
CA ILE A 9 -53.92 -39.86 -0.62
C ILE A 9 -52.81 -40.91 -0.47
N ARG A 10 -53.13 -42.11 0.04
CA ARG A 10 -52.16 -43.21 0.20
C ARG A 10 -51.60 -43.69 -1.14
N LYS A 11 -52.42 -43.74 -2.20
CA LYS A 11 -51.99 -44.02 -3.58
C LYS A 11 -51.05 -42.95 -4.13
N LEU A 12 -51.44 -41.68 -4.03
CA LEU A 12 -50.63 -40.55 -4.49
C LEU A 12 -49.28 -40.47 -3.75
N GLN A 13 -49.27 -40.80 -2.45
CA GLN A 13 -48.06 -40.86 -1.65
C GLN A 13 -47.18 -42.06 -2.05
N ALA A 14 -47.77 -43.21 -2.40
CA ALA A 14 -47.04 -44.35 -2.95
C ALA A 14 -46.45 -44.06 -4.35
N GLU A 15 -47.20 -43.42 -5.26
CA GLU A 15 -46.71 -42.97 -6.58
C GLU A 15 -45.60 -41.91 -6.45
N ARG A 16 -45.73 -40.98 -5.49
CA ARG A 16 -44.69 -39.99 -5.20
C ARG A 16 -43.41 -40.63 -4.64
N ASN A 17 -43.53 -41.68 -3.84
CA ASN A 17 -42.38 -42.45 -3.35
C ASN A 17 -41.76 -43.32 -4.46
N ALA A 18 -42.57 -43.95 -5.32
CA ALA A 18 -42.11 -44.73 -6.46
C ALA A 18 -41.39 -43.86 -7.51
N THR A 19 -41.89 -42.65 -7.78
CA THR A 19 -41.22 -41.69 -8.69
C THR A 19 -39.96 -41.09 -8.08
N ALA A 20 -39.87 -40.94 -6.75
CA ALA A 20 -38.62 -40.60 -6.06
C ALA A 20 -37.58 -41.73 -6.15
N ALA A 21 -38.00 -43.00 -5.96
CA ALA A 21 -37.13 -44.16 -6.12
C ALA A 21 -36.65 -44.31 -7.58
N ALA A 22 -37.53 -44.16 -8.57
CA ALA A 22 -37.16 -44.19 -9.98
C ALA A 22 -36.11 -43.10 -10.34
N LYS A 23 -36.22 -41.90 -9.74
CA LYS A 23 -35.20 -40.84 -9.90
C LYS A 23 -33.84 -41.16 -9.28
N LYS A 24 -33.76 -42.03 -8.26
CA LYS A 24 -32.48 -42.57 -7.75
C LYS A 24 -31.94 -43.74 -8.59
N GLY A 25 -32.78 -44.40 -9.40
CA GLY A 25 -32.43 -45.64 -10.10
C GLY A 25 -31.80 -45.50 -11.49
N SER A 26 -31.68 -44.28 -12.06
CA SER A 26 -31.26 -44.13 -13.47
C SER A 26 -30.24 -43.00 -13.71
N ARG A 27 -28.96 -43.27 -13.43
CA ARG A 27 -27.80 -42.68 -14.16
C ARG A 27 -26.47 -43.34 -13.78
N SER A 28 -26.00 -44.23 -14.65
CA SER A 28 -24.60 -44.67 -14.76
C SER A 28 -24.39 -45.19 -16.19
N SER A 29 -23.25 -44.83 -16.82
CA SER A 29 -22.84 -45.22 -18.19
C SER A 29 -23.79 -44.74 -19.33
N ASP A 30 -23.34 -44.17 -20.47
CA ASP A 30 -22.01 -43.79 -20.95
C ASP A 30 -22.13 -42.58 -21.88
N GLN A 31 -21.32 -41.52 -21.69
CA GLN A 31 -20.45 -40.89 -22.71
C GLN A 31 -19.76 -39.62 -22.20
N ARG A 32 -18.62 -39.30 -22.83
CA ARG A 32 -17.64 -38.28 -22.43
C ARG A 32 -18.17 -36.84 -22.52
N ASN A 33 -17.82 -36.00 -21.54
CA ASN A 33 -17.01 -34.80 -21.74
C ASN A 33 -16.59 -34.16 -20.38
N ASP A 34 -15.30 -33.85 -20.30
CA ASP A 34 -14.52 -32.92 -19.45
C ASP A 34 -14.99 -32.40 -18.07
N ALA A 35 -13.98 -32.33 -17.18
CA ALA A 35 -13.77 -31.33 -16.11
C ALA A 35 -14.67 -31.32 -14.85
N SER A 36 -14.35 -32.19 -13.87
CA SER A 36 -14.14 -31.78 -12.46
C SER A 36 -13.66 -32.97 -11.59
N THR A 37 -12.47 -32.86 -10.99
CA THR A 37 -11.89 -33.87 -10.06
C THR A 37 -11.94 -33.40 -8.60
N LYS A 38 -13.15 -33.26 -8.04
CA LYS A 38 -13.38 -33.13 -6.60
C LYS A 38 -14.60 -33.93 -6.16
N SER A 39 -14.41 -34.87 -5.24
CA SER A 39 -15.47 -35.63 -4.56
C SER A 39 -15.96 -34.88 -3.30
N SER A 40 -17.23 -35.09 -2.92
CA SER A 40 -17.82 -34.54 -1.69
C SER A 40 -17.57 -35.46 -0.50
N LEU A 41 -17.03 -34.92 0.59
CA LEU A 41 -16.61 -35.65 1.81
C LEU A 41 -17.78 -36.15 2.71
N THR A 42 -19.02 -36.12 2.24
CA THR A 42 -20.23 -36.29 3.07
C THR A 42 -20.91 -37.67 2.99
N GLU A 43 -20.45 -38.58 2.14
CA GLU A 43 -20.96 -39.96 2.09
C GLU A 43 -19.83 -40.95 2.46
N ALA A 44 -19.88 -41.48 3.69
CA ALA A 44 -18.97 -42.52 4.16
C ALA A 44 -19.26 -43.86 3.46
N LEU A 45 -18.21 -44.52 2.99
CA LEU A 45 -18.30 -45.56 1.94
C LEU A 45 -18.45 -47.00 2.48
N ASP A 46 -18.72 -47.18 3.78
CA ASP A 46 -18.88 -48.49 4.39
C ASP A 46 -20.05 -48.49 5.40
N THR A 47 -21.07 -49.29 5.10
CA THR A 47 -22.30 -49.43 5.93
C THR A 47 -22.62 -50.88 6.28
N ASP A 48 -21.85 -51.85 5.79
CA ASP A 48 -22.01 -53.27 6.11
C ASP A 48 -21.18 -53.69 7.35
N LEU A 49 -20.16 -52.92 7.73
CA LEU A 49 -19.33 -53.19 8.90
C LEU A 49 -19.97 -52.79 10.24
N TYR A 50 -20.90 -51.82 10.22
CA TYR A 50 -21.59 -51.31 11.42
C TYR A 50 -23.07 -51.70 11.39
N ASP A 51 -23.38 -52.83 12.04
CA ASP A 51 -24.64 -53.58 11.96
C ASP A 51 -25.88 -52.82 12.49
N ARG A 52 -26.35 -51.83 11.72
CA ARG A 52 -27.37 -50.84 12.11
C ARG A 52 -28.82 -51.35 12.02
N ASN A 53 -29.01 -52.65 11.77
CA ASN A 53 -30.31 -53.26 11.50
C ASN A 53 -30.76 -54.27 12.59
N GLY A 54 -30.04 -54.32 13.71
CA GLY A 54 -30.41 -55.12 14.89
C GLY A 54 -31.62 -54.56 15.64
N GLY A 55 -32.81 -55.10 15.38
CA GLY A 55 -34.08 -54.61 15.94
C GLY A 55 -34.30 -54.89 17.44
N ASN A 56 -33.65 -54.13 18.32
CA ASN A 56 -34.08 -53.87 19.70
C ASN A 56 -33.53 -52.52 20.19
N GLY A 57 -34.31 -51.78 20.97
CA GLY A 57 -33.96 -50.42 21.40
C GLY A 57 -32.85 -50.36 22.47
N VAL A 58 -32.24 -49.17 22.60
CA VAL A 58 -31.00 -48.85 23.34
C VAL A 58 -29.76 -49.34 22.59
N GLY A 59 -29.15 -48.44 21.83
CA GLY A 59 -27.88 -48.65 21.15
C GLY A 59 -26.75 -48.73 22.18
N LYS A 60 -25.85 -49.70 22.01
CA LYS A 60 -24.76 -49.97 22.96
C LYS A 60 -23.70 -48.86 23.04
N PHE A 61 -23.81 -47.86 22.16
CA PHE A 61 -22.93 -46.70 22.04
C PHE A 61 -23.68 -45.36 22.08
N ASP A 62 -24.96 -45.30 22.51
CA ASP A 62 -25.80 -44.08 22.63
C ASP A 62 -25.26 -42.99 23.59
N GLY A 63 -24.03 -43.13 24.10
CA GLY A 63 -23.28 -42.16 24.91
C GLY A 63 -21.83 -41.94 24.45
N TYR A 64 -21.46 -42.39 23.25
CA TYR A 64 -20.17 -42.14 22.60
C TYR A 64 -20.35 -41.21 21.39
N LEU A 65 -19.26 -40.55 20.98
CA LEU A 65 -19.26 -39.70 19.79
C LEU A 65 -19.12 -40.55 18.52
N ASP A 66 -20.25 -40.96 17.94
CA ASP A 66 -20.34 -41.65 16.65
C ASP A 66 -19.85 -40.80 15.45
N SER A 67 -19.50 -39.53 15.70
CA SER A 67 -18.70 -38.70 14.79
C SER A 67 -17.41 -38.28 15.49
N ILE A 68 -16.25 -38.64 14.92
CA ILE A 68 -15.04 -37.84 15.14
C ILE A 68 -15.38 -36.39 14.76
N PRO A 69 -15.06 -35.38 15.60
CA PRO A 69 -15.19 -33.99 15.17
C PRO A 69 -14.26 -33.75 13.99
N ALA A 70 -14.83 -33.69 12.78
CA ALA A 70 -14.17 -33.04 11.67
C ALA A 70 -14.04 -31.56 12.07
N GLY A 71 -12.81 -31.15 12.37
CA GLY A 71 -12.52 -29.77 12.72
C GLY A 71 -12.58 -28.91 11.47
N ASP A 72 -13.74 -28.29 11.22
CA ASP A 72 -13.87 -27.20 10.23
C ASP A 72 -13.20 -25.89 10.71
N ASP A 73 -12.43 -25.94 11.80
CA ASP A 73 -11.53 -24.90 12.31
C ASP A 73 -10.10 -24.99 11.69
N ASP A 74 -9.97 -25.49 10.45
CA ASP A 74 -8.81 -25.21 9.61
C ASP A 74 -9.15 -23.99 8.73
N GLU A 75 -8.81 -22.79 9.20
CA GLU A 75 -9.01 -21.54 8.46
C GLU A 75 -8.31 -21.60 7.10
N VAL A 76 -9.09 -21.73 6.01
CA VAL A 76 -8.58 -21.67 4.63
C VAL A 76 -8.18 -20.23 4.30
N MET A 77 -7.01 -19.84 4.80
CA MET A 77 -6.31 -18.60 4.46
C MET A 77 -6.17 -18.47 2.94
N GLU A 78 -6.64 -17.37 2.37
CA GLU A 78 -6.40 -17.06 0.95
C GLU A 78 -4.90 -17.13 0.63
N ASP A 79 -4.55 -17.81 -0.46
CA ASP A 79 -3.18 -18.17 -0.83
C ASP A 79 -2.20 -16.99 -0.80
N ALA A 80 -1.45 -16.88 0.29
CA ALA A 80 -0.42 -15.88 0.49
C ALA A 80 0.82 -16.17 -0.38
N ASP A 81 0.75 -15.84 -1.68
CA ASP A 81 1.73 -16.02 -2.77
C ASP A 81 3.17 -16.21 -2.25
N THR A 82 3.54 -17.46 -1.95
CA THR A 82 4.82 -17.82 -1.28
C THR A 82 6.03 -17.63 -2.19
N SER A 83 5.87 -17.05 -3.39
CA SER A 83 6.97 -16.65 -4.25
C SER A 83 7.73 -15.45 -3.65
N ARG A 84 8.70 -15.74 -2.77
CA ARG A 84 9.65 -14.78 -2.17
C ARG A 84 10.51 -14.06 -3.23
N ARG A 85 9.91 -13.12 -3.95
CA ARG A 85 10.54 -12.25 -4.94
C ARG A 85 11.39 -11.20 -4.24
N LEU A 86 12.67 -11.51 -4.03
CA LEU A 86 13.69 -10.65 -3.41
C LEU A 86 14.09 -9.41 -4.25
N VAL A 87 13.14 -8.83 -4.98
CA VAL A 87 13.26 -7.57 -5.72
C VAL A 87 12.02 -6.73 -5.41
N GLY A 88 11.98 -6.17 -4.20
CA GLY A 88 11.08 -5.06 -3.89
C GLY A 88 11.43 -3.86 -4.78
N GLN A 89 10.42 -3.15 -5.28
CA GLN A 89 10.62 -2.01 -6.16
C GLN A 89 11.10 -0.80 -5.33
N TYR A 90 12.29 -0.27 -5.66
CA TYR A 90 12.93 0.83 -4.93
C TYR A 90 12.40 2.22 -5.36
N THR A 91 11.10 2.31 -5.62
CA THR A 91 10.37 3.51 -6.03
C THR A 91 8.99 3.45 -5.38
N ALA A 92 8.49 4.58 -4.86
CA ALA A 92 7.13 4.66 -4.32
C ALA A 92 6.11 4.10 -5.33
N SER A 93 5.06 3.43 -4.83
CA SER A 93 3.95 2.99 -5.67
C SER A 93 3.25 4.19 -6.30
N ARG A 94 2.59 4.01 -7.45
CA ARG A 94 1.82 5.10 -8.06
C ARG A 94 0.72 5.60 -7.11
N ASP A 95 0.15 4.71 -6.31
CA ASP A 95 -0.84 5.03 -5.28
C ASP A 95 -0.25 5.96 -4.20
N GLN A 96 0.96 5.70 -3.70
CA GLN A 96 1.66 6.60 -2.76
C GLN A 96 1.98 7.97 -3.38
N VAL A 97 2.37 8.01 -4.66
CA VAL A 97 2.64 9.28 -5.36
C VAL A 97 1.36 10.08 -5.57
N ASP A 98 0.26 9.42 -5.95
CA ASP A 98 -1.06 10.04 -6.10
C ASP A 98 -1.67 10.43 -4.74
N GLU A 99 -1.38 9.71 -3.66
CA GLU A 99 -1.74 10.04 -2.27
C GLU A 99 -1.05 11.33 -1.80
N PHE A 100 0.28 11.43 -1.97
CA PHE A 100 1.03 12.68 -1.70
C PHE A 100 0.58 13.85 -2.60
N ALA A 101 0.13 13.59 -3.83
CA ALA A 101 -0.42 14.63 -4.71
C ALA A 101 -1.80 15.11 -4.25
N ARG A 102 -2.67 14.20 -3.79
CA ARG A 102 -4.06 14.48 -3.36
C ARG A 102 -4.16 15.02 -1.94
N GLY A 103 -3.24 14.66 -1.04
CA GLY A 103 -3.19 15.16 0.33
C GLY A 103 -4.32 14.66 1.23
N ASP A 104 -4.86 13.48 0.93
CA ASP A 104 -6.08 12.90 1.53
C ASP A 104 -5.72 11.78 2.54
N GLY A 105 -4.74 12.05 3.41
CA GLY A 105 -4.21 11.10 4.39
C GLY A 105 -5.23 10.77 5.50
N VAL A 106 -5.25 9.52 5.95
CA VAL A 106 -6.29 9.00 6.86
C VAL A 106 -6.16 9.59 8.27
N GLU A 107 -7.10 10.46 8.63
CA GLU A 107 -7.21 11.03 9.98
C GLU A 107 -7.93 10.09 10.96
N GLU A 108 -7.18 9.47 11.87
CA GLU A 108 -7.72 9.04 13.18
C GLU A 108 -7.81 10.26 14.13
N ASP A 109 -8.80 10.28 15.03
CA ASP A 109 -9.15 11.50 15.79
C ASP A 109 -8.30 11.73 17.06
N ASP A 110 -7.69 12.92 17.13
CA ASP A 110 -7.42 13.63 18.39
C ASP A 110 -8.25 14.92 18.43
N VAL A 111 -8.94 15.16 19.55
CA VAL A 111 -10.00 16.16 19.73
C VAL A 111 -9.45 17.47 20.32
N LEU A 112 -8.12 17.58 20.52
CA LEU A 112 -7.47 18.75 21.12
C LEU A 112 -6.51 19.52 20.20
N ALA A 113 -6.26 19.06 18.97
CA ALA A 113 -5.40 19.75 18.00
C ALA A 113 -6.12 20.94 17.33
N GLY A 114 -5.42 22.07 17.17
CA GLY A 114 -5.98 23.31 16.64
C GLY A 114 -6.11 23.37 15.11
N HIS A 115 -6.88 24.34 14.61
CA HIS A 115 -6.98 24.60 13.17
C HIS A 115 -5.61 24.89 12.54
N GLY A 116 -5.20 24.07 11.57
CA GLY A 116 -4.07 24.34 10.66
C GLY A 116 -3.02 23.22 10.59
N GLU A 117 -2.95 22.32 11.57
CA GLU A 117 -1.86 21.32 11.62
C GLU A 117 -2.07 20.11 10.69
N LYS A 118 -3.31 19.90 10.22
CA LYS A 118 -3.76 18.71 9.47
C LYS A 118 -3.24 18.60 8.02
N THR A 119 -2.67 19.66 7.44
CA THR A 119 -2.17 19.64 6.06
C THR A 119 -0.69 19.23 5.98
N GLY A 120 -0.35 18.25 5.13
CA GLY A 120 1.04 17.84 4.90
C GLY A 120 1.94 18.90 4.26
N ARG A 121 1.37 20.02 3.79
CA ARG A 121 2.10 21.13 3.15
C ARG A 121 2.54 22.15 4.20
N ILE A 122 3.85 22.35 4.32
CA ILE A 122 4.48 23.26 5.29
C ILE A 122 3.94 24.71 5.19
N VAL A 123 3.65 25.17 3.97
CA VAL A 123 3.13 26.53 3.70
C VAL A 123 1.80 26.79 4.41
N ASP A 124 0.92 25.80 4.49
CA ASP A 124 -0.41 25.96 5.06
C ASP A 124 -0.33 26.06 6.61
N ARG A 125 0.60 25.31 7.21
CA ARG A 125 0.94 25.32 8.65
C ARG A 125 1.62 26.61 9.15
N GLU A 126 2.07 27.51 8.27
CA GLU A 126 2.66 28.79 8.70
C GLU A 126 1.60 29.78 9.21
N THR A 127 1.86 30.45 10.33
CA THR A 127 1.02 31.55 10.84
C THR A 127 1.07 32.77 9.92
N ASP A 128 0.06 33.64 9.98
CA ASP A 128 0.03 34.90 9.21
C ASP A 128 1.20 35.85 9.52
N TYR A 129 1.85 35.71 10.68
CA TYR A 129 3.08 36.43 10.99
C TYR A 129 4.29 35.85 10.24
N GLN A 130 4.37 34.52 10.13
CA GLN A 130 5.41 33.84 9.35
C GLN A 130 5.19 34.05 7.84
N LYS A 131 3.97 33.88 7.32
CA LYS A 131 3.62 34.08 5.89
C LYS A 131 4.01 35.47 5.35
N ARG A 132 4.04 36.52 6.20
CA ARG A 132 4.58 37.86 5.84
C ARG A 132 6.05 37.85 5.40
N ARG A 133 6.82 36.79 5.66
CA ARG A 133 8.19 36.63 5.15
C ARG A 133 8.25 36.48 3.64
N PHE A 134 7.24 35.88 3.01
CA PHE A 134 7.12 35.78 1.56
C PHE A 134 6.60 37.06 0.91
N HIS A 135 5.79 37.84 1.63
CA HIS A 135 5.35 39.17 1.21
C HIS A 135 6.40 40.28 1.43
N ARG A 136 7.54 39.99 2.06
CA ARG A 136 8.70 40.90 2.07
C ARG A 136 9.42 40.83 0.72
N ALA A 137 9.05 41.74 -0.18
CA ALA A 137 9.95 42.12 -1.27
C ALA A 137 11.30 42.57 -0.68
N LEU A 138 12.40 41.98 -1.13
CA LEU A 138 13.73 42.48 -0.77
C LEU A 138 13.91 43.86 -1.40
N SER A 139 14.03 44.89 -0.56
CA SER A 139 14.34 46.25 -0.99
C SER A 139 15.66 46.24 -1.76
N PRO A 140 15.70 46.79 -3.00
CA PRO A 140 16.96 47.04 -3.68
C PRO A 140 17.78 48.04 -2.86
N THR A 141 19.07 47.78 -2.69
CA THR A 141 19.94 48.60 -1.84
C THR A 141 20.26 49.93 -2.51
N GLY A 142 19.49 50.98 -2.21
CA GLY A 142 19.74 52.35 -2.68
C GLY A 142 18.92 53.45 -1.97
N ASP A 143 17.62 53.23 -1.80
CA ASP A 143 16.63 54.27 -1.45
C ASP A 143 16.89 54.96 -0.10
N THR A 144 16.74 56.30 -0.05
CA THR A 144 16.91 57.08 1.17
C THR A 144 15.73 56.91 2.14
N TYR A 145 15.93 57.27 3.42
CA TYR A 145 14.91 57.08 4.47
C TYR A 145 13.59 57.82 4.18
N LYS A 146 13.65 58.97 3.50
CA LYS A 146 12.46 59.77 3.16
C LYS A 146 11.60 59.09 2.09
N GLU A 147 12.23 58.64 1.00
CA GLU A 147 11.57 57.86 -0.06
C GLU A 147 10.96 56.56 0.51
N ARG A 148 11.66 55.92 1.46
CA ARG A 148 11.23 54.70 2.17
C ARG A 148 10.13 54.94 3.24
N MET A 149 9.74 56.19 3.47
CA MET A 149 8.54 56.58 4.19
C MET A 149 7.41 56.94 3.22
N GLU A 150 7.67 57.78 2.22
CA GLU A 150 6.69 58.19 1.20
C GLU A 150 6.11 56.98 0.45
N ARG A 151 6.96 56.02 0.05
CA ARG A 151 6.53 54.75 -0.57
C ARG A 151 5.63 53.90 0.34
N ARG A 152 5.84 53.98 1.66
CA ARG A 152 5.08 53.24 2.69
C ARG A 152 3.76 53.94 3.07
N GLU A 153 3.66 55.23 2.78
CA GLU A 153 2.40 55.98 2.84
C GLU A 153 1.58 55.71 1.58
N ILE A 154 2.21 55.68 0.40
CA ILE A 154 1.57 55.25 -0.86
C ILE A 154 1.02 53.82 -0.75
N GLU A 155 1.81 52.82 -0.32
CA GLU A 155 1.32 51.45 -0.11
C GLU A 155 0.13 51.38 0.88
N ARG A 156 0.07 52.29 1.86
CA ARG A 156 -1.02 52.38 2.85
C ARG A 156 -2.25 53.07 2.26
N GLU A 157 -2.09 54.00 1.34
CA GLU A 157 -3.20 54.62 0.60
C GLU A 157 -3.74 53.68 -0.46
N GLU A 158 -2.89 52.96 -1.20
CA GLU A 158 -3.30 51.88 -2.11
C GLU A 158 -4.11 50.80 -1.40
N GLN A 159 -3.69 50.35 -0.21
CA GLN A 159 -4.46 49.39 0.60
C GLN A 159 -5.80 49.96 1.11
N LYS A 160 -5.90 51.26 1.39
CA LYS A 160 -7.17 51.91 1.73
C LYS A 160 -8.08 52.03 0.50
N VAL A 161 -7.53 52.37 -0.66
CA VAL A 161 -8.27 52.48 -1.92
C VAL A 161 -8.76 51.11 -2.37
N LEU A 162 -7.95 50.05 -2.25
CA LEU A 162 -8.38 48.68 -2.51
C LEU A 162 -9.55 48.27 -1.62
N ARG A 163 -9.48 48.49 -0.30
CA ARG A 163 -10.61 48.22 0.60
C ARG A 163 -11.85 49.05 0.26
N ALA A 164 -11.68 50.34 -0.04
CA ALA A 164 -12.78 51.19 -0.46
C ALA A 164 -13.41 50.76 -1.79
N ILE A 165 -12.64 50.12 -2.68
CA ILE A 165 -13.14 49.49 -3.91
C ILE A 165 -13.81 48.15 -3.62
N GLU A 166 -13.29 47.32 -2.71
CA GLU A 166 -13.95 46.09 -2.25
C GLU A 166 -15.30 46.39 -1.58
N ASP A 167 -15.34 47.32 -0.62
CA ASP A 167 -16.57 47.73 0.06
C ASP A 167 -17.58 48.35 -0.92
N LYS A 168 -17.11 49.10 -1.93
CA LYS A 168 -17.94 49.68 -3.00
C LYS A 168 -18.37 48.68 -4.08
N ASN A 169 -17.64 47.58 -4.26
CA ASN A 169 -18.08 46.45 -5.12
C ASN A 169 -19.04 45.53 -4.36
N ARG A 170 -18.91 45.45 -3.04
CA ARG A 170 -19.78 44.69 -2.13
C ARG A 170 -21.13 45.39 -1.88
N GLN A 171 -21.19 46.69 -2.10
CA GLN A 171 -22.42 47.50 -2.07
C GLN A 171 -22.82 47.86 -3.51
N GLY A 172 -23.75 47.09 -4.09
CA GLY A 172 -24.18 47.26 -5.49
C GLY A 172 -24.84 48.62 -5.80
N PRO A 173 -24.96 48.99 -7.08
CA PRO A 173 -25.30 50.35 -7.48
C PRO A 173 -26.81 50.65 -7.51
N GLU A 174 -27.29 51.45 -6.56
CA GLU A 174 -28.53 52.23 -6.69
C GLU A 174 -28.30 53.73 -6.35
N GLN A 175 -29.32 54.57 -6.56
CA GLN A 175 -29.12 55.94 -7.06
C GLN A 175 -29.59 57.10 -6.15
N HIS A 176 -28.74 58.14 -6.13
CA HIS A 176 -29.08 59.58 -6.10
C HIS A 176 -29.76 60.27 -4.88
N HIS A 177 -29.17 61.44 -4.53
CA HIS A 177 -29.76 62.63 -3.88
C HIS A 177 -30.11 62.53 -2.37
N GLU A 178 -30.07 63.61 -1.57
CA GLU A 178 -29.50 64.96 -1.72
C GLU A 178 -29.08 65.52 -0.33
N ALA A 179 -28.55 66.75 -0.23
CA ALA A 179 -27.94 67.28 1.00
C ALA A 179 -28.84 68.21 1.83
N THR A 180 -28.70 68.23 3.16
CA THR A 180 -28.95 69.41 4.04
C THR A 180 -28.44 69.20 5.48
N LEU A 181 -28.31 70.29 6.25
CA LEU A 181 -28.07 70.31 7.71
C LEU A 181 -29.32 70.87 8.42
N LYS A 182 -29.62 70.46 9.68
CA LYS A 182 -29.76 71.36 10.86
C LYS A 182 -30.34 70.74 12.16
N ASP A 183 -29.85 71.28 13.29
CA ASP A 183 -30.47 71.71 14.55
C ASP A 183 -31.57 70.92 15.31
N GLY A 184 -31.35 70.73 16.64
CA GLY A 184 -32.35 70.67 17.74
C GLY A 184 -33.16 69.35 17.91
N GLY A 185 -33.47 68.83 19.11
CA GLY A 185 -33.40 69.36 20.50
C GLY A 185 -34.77 69.83 21.00
N ASP A 186 -35.27 69.54 22.21
CA ASP A 186 -34.84 68.67 23.32
C ASP A 186 -36.14 68.09 24.00
N THR A 187 -36.40 67.87 25.31
CA THR A 187 -35.72 68.07 26.62
C THR A 187 -36.39 67.22 27.73
N GLN A 188 -35.62 66.60 28.64
CA GLN A 188 -35.92 66.20 30.05
C GLN A 188 -37.17 65.31 30.37
N MET A 189 -37.08 64.27 31.22
CA MET A 189 -36.86 64.28 32.68
C MET A 189 -36.58 62.83 33.18
N ILE A 190 -36.01 62.51 34.35
CA ILE A 190 -35.36 63.26 35.45
C ILE A 190 -34.27 62.35 36.09
N THR A 191 -33.07 62.89 36.32
CA THR A 191 -32.22 62.70 37.54
C THR A 191 -31.20 63.85 37.53
N ALA A 192 -31.04 64.56 38.65
CA ALA A 192 -30.29 65.81 38.70
C ALA A 192 -28.75 65.62 38.83
N GLY A 193 -27.90 66.58 38.45
CA GLY A 193 -28.23 67.89 37.87
C GLY A 193 -27.02 68.79 37.62
N ASP A 194 -26.43 68.66 36.44
CA ASP A 194 -25.82 69.71 35.59
C ASP A 194 -25.04 70.89 36.24
N VAL A 195 -23.70 70.85 36.15
CA VAL A 195 -22.85 72.03 35.89
C VAL A 195 -21.63 71.62 35.05
N THR A 196 -21.48 72.19 33.85
CA THR A 196 -20.16 72.30 33.19
C THR A 196 -19.54 73.68 33.46
N PRO A 197 -18.21 73.80 33.40
CA PRO A 197 -17.68 74.98 32.69
C PRO A 197 -16.51 74.66 31.73
N PRO A 198 -16.52 75.21 30.50
CA PRO A 198 -15.38 75.18 29.60
C PRO A 198 -14.47 76.42 29.74
N ARG A 199 -13.32 76.37 29.03
CA ARG A 199 -12.54 77.52 28.50
C ARG A 199 -11.80 78.47 29.48
N ARG A 200 -10.50 78.64 29.14
CA ARG A 200 -9.71 79.91 29.13
C ARG A 200 -9.39 80.61 30.46
N ARG A 201 -8.11 80.54 30.85
CA ARG A 201 -7.13 81.66 30.82
C ARG A 201 -5.71 81.05 30.87
N LYS A 202 -4.67 81.49 30.15
CA LYS A 202 -4.23 82.78 29.55
C LYS A 202 -3.41 83.64 30.52
N LYS A 203 -2.24 84.08 30.02
CA LYS A 203 -1.18 84.91 30.64
C LYS A 203 -0.17 84.08 31.49
N ARG A 204 1.16 84.33 31.52
CA ARG A 204 2.01 85.54 31.31
C ARG A 204 1.91 86.50 32.52
N TRP A 205 2.95 87.02 33.15
CA TRP A 205 4.41 86.93 33.03
C TRP A 205 4.97 87.23 34.45
N ASP A 206 6.29 87.21 34.62
CA ASP A 206 7.01 87.74 35.80
C ASP A 206 6.74 86.92 37.10
N ILE A 207 7.63 86.82 38.08
CA ILE A 207 8.81 87.62 38.47
C ILE A 207 10.03 86.69 38.65
N ALA A 208 11.24 87.22 38.52
CA ALA A 208 12.50 86.48 38.70
C ALA A 208 13.22 86.85 40.01
N ALA A 209 13.99 85.87 40.54
CA ALA A 209 15.04 86.03 41.58
C ALA A 209 14.52 86.48 42.98
N PRO A 210 15.34 86.51 44.07
CA PRO A 210 16.80 86.66 44.13
C PRO A 210 17.60 85.51 44.81
N GLU A 211 18.95 85.63 44.74
CA GLU A 211 19.99 85.29 45.76
C GLU A 211 20.00 83.90 46.46
N ALA A 212 21.13 83.22 46.70
CA ALA A 212 22.56 83.37 46.35
C ALA A 212 23.20 81.93 46.34
N MET A 213 24.48 81.62 46.07
CA MET A 213 25.77 82.33 46.14
C MET A 213 26.85 81.50 45.38
N GLU A 214 27.77 82.14 44.64
CA GLU A 214 29.14 81.69 44.18
C GLU A 214 29.34 80.26 43.59
N GLU A 215 30.12 79.95 42.53
CA GLU A 215 31.07 80.57 41.58
C GLU A 215 31.17 79.56 40.37
N GLU A 216 31.96 79.71 39.30
CA GLU A 216 31.93 80.66 38.16
C GLU A 216 32.09 79.79 36.85
N GLN A 217 32.28 80.21 35.59
CA GLN A 217 32.66 81.46 34.88
C GLN A 217 32.03 81.42 33.43
N PRO A 218 32.07 82.47 32.59
CA PRO A 218 31.33 82.56 31.30
C PRO A 218 32.18 82.15 30.05
N GLU A 219 31.78 82.21 28.76
CA GLU A 219 31.17 83.26 27.87
C GLU A 219 30.61 82.63 26.54
N GLU A 220 29.91 83.29 25.58
CA GLU A 220 28.88 84.37 25.64
C GLU A 220 27.96 84.46 24.37
N LEU A 221 26.80 85.13 24.51
CA LEU A 221 25.99 85.97 23.57
C LEU A 221 25.72 85.69 22.04
N THR A 222 24.40 85.68 21.72
CA THR A 222 23.64 86.49 20.69
C THR A 222 23.48 86.20 19.16
N GLU A 223 22.20 86.29 18.76
CA GLU A 223 21.53 86.96 17.60
C GLU A 223 21.55 86.51 16.11
N ASP A 224 20.31 86.44 15.60
CA ASP A 224 19.72 86.67 14.26
C ASP A 224 20.52 86.60 12.93
N SER A 225 20.01 85.79 11.99
CA SER A 225 19.27 86.29 10.79
C SER A 225 18.99 85.19 9.73
N LYS A 226 18.06 85.44 8.80
CA LYS A 226 17.82 84.64 7.57
C LYS A 226 18.28 85.44 6.35
N PRO A 227 18.88 84.82 5.31
CA PRO A 227 18.06 84.55 4.11
C PRO A 227 18.46 83.32 3.26
N LYS A 228 17.68 83.09 2.19
CA LYS A 228 17.89 82.09 1.13
C LYS A 228 19.03 82.51 0.17
N LYS A 229 19.73 81.54 -0.46
CA LYS A 229 19.65 81.30 -1.93
C LYS A 229 20.47 80.10 -2.44
N ARG A 230 20.26 79.81 -3.74
CA ARG A 230 20.85 78.72 -4.57
C ARG A 230 22.11 79.19 -5.30
N SER A 231 22.78 78.22 -5.96
CA SER A 231 23.83 78.42 -6.98
C SER A 231 25.21 78.80 -6.40
N ARG A 232 26.32 78.56 -7.10
CA ARG A 232 26.49 78.33 -8.56
C ARG A 232 27.63 77.35 -8.86
N TRP A 233 27.71 76.90 -10.12
CA TRP A 233 28.97 76.44 -10.71
C TRP A 233 30.11 77.42 -10.41
N ASP A 234 31.32 76.92 -10.12
CA ASP A 234 32.47 77.02 -11.04
C ASP A 234 33.71 76.31 -10.45
N GLN A 235 34.69 76.05 -11.32
CA GLN A 235 36.08 75.63 -11.05
C GLN A 235 36.39 74.19 -10.55
N ALA A 236 37.47 73.68 -11.14
CA ALA A 236 38.23 72.47 -10.85
C ALA A 236 39.72 72.79 -11.17
N PRO A 237 40.69 71.86 -11.07
CA PRO A 237 40.93 70.81 -10.07
C PRO A 237 42.32 70.95 -9.41
N ALA A 238 42.66 70.12 -8.41
CA ALA A 238 44.01 70.04 -7.84
C ALA A 238 44.46 68.61 -7.47
N VAL A 239 45.28 68.02 -8.36
CA VAL A 239 46.57 67.34 -8.09
C VAL A 239 46.78 66.68 -6.70
N SER A 240 46.63 65.34 -6.64
CA SER A 240 47.58 64.26 -6.23
C SER A 240 48.65 64.49 -5.11
N VAL A 241 49.23 63.50 -4.41
CA VAL A 241 49.64 62.11 -4.81
C VAL A 241 49.34 61.04 -3.69
N PRO A 242 50.02 59.87 -3.50
CA PRO A 242 49.33 58.58 -3.54
C PRO A 242 49.16 57.82 -2.20
N GLY A 243 48.16 56.93 -2.14
CA GLY A 243 48.03 55.89 -1.12
C GLY A 243 46.65 55.23 -1.10
N ALA A 244 46.60 53.91 -0.91
CA ALA A 244 45.40 53.07 -0.74
C ALA A 244 44.32 53.15 -1.85
N GLU A 245 44.41 52.27 -2.85
CA GLU A 245 43.28 52.03 -3.78
C GLU A 245 42.18 51.19 -3.11
N SER A 246 40.95 51.70 -3.12
CA SER A 246 39.74 50.98 -2.73
C SER A 246 38.86 50.72 -3.96
N THR A 247 38.65 49.44 -4.30
CA THR A 247 37.93 49.04 -5.52
C THR A 247 36.42 49.33 -5.42
N LYS A 248 35.96 50.37 -6.09
CA LYS A 248 34.53 50.75 -6.16
C LYS A 248 33.76 49.78 -7.06
N LYS A 249 32.64 49.24 -6.56
CA LYS A 249 31.63 48.58 -7.40
C LYS A 249 30.87 49.62 -8.21
N ARG A 250 30.69 49.42 -9.52
CA ARG A 250 29.73 50.18 -10.35
C ARG A 250 28.44 49.38 -10.51
N SER A 251 27.29 50.04 -10.47
CA SER A 251 26.00 49.38 -10.55
C SER A 251 25.52 49.19 -11.99
N ARG A 252 24.73 48.14 -12.17
CA ARG A 252 24.00 47.75 -13.38
C ARG A 252 22.72 48.57 -13.47
N TRP A 253 22.71 49.65 -14.27
CA TRP A 253 21.54 50.25 -14.95
C TRP A 253 21.99 51.52 -15.68
N ASP A 254 22.49 51.39 -16.92
CA ASP A 254 22.48 52.49 -17.88
C ASP A 254 22.58 51.97 -19.34
N GLN A 255 21.69 52.48 -20.19
CA GLN A 255 21.71 52.49 -21.66
C GLN A 255 21.79 51.16 -22.47
N ALA A 256 20.62 50.81 -23.02
CA ALA A 256 20.42 50.17 -24.33
C ALA A 256 20.14 51.31 -25.39
N PRO A 257 19.67 51.10 -26.65
CA PRO A 257 19.24 49.85 -27.32
C PRO A 257 19.61 49.69 -28.83
N ALA A 258 18.97 48.70 -29.46
CA ALA A 258 18.60 48.59 -30.89
C ALA A 258 19.66 48.22 -31.95
N ALA A 259 19.48 47.04 -32.57
CA ALA A 259 19.15 46.91 -34.00
C ALA A 259 18.72 45.46 -34.37
N THR A 260 17.47 45.28 -34.80
CA THR A 260 16.95 44.07 -35.50
C THR A 260 16.49 44.48 -36.90
N PRO A 261 16.51 43.61 -37.92
CA PRO A 261 15.23 42.97 -38.32
C PRO A 261 15.33 41.58 -38.99
N MET A 262 14.17 40.89 -39.07
CA MET A 262 13.62 39.99 -40.13
C MET A 262 14.59 39.06 -40.92
N GLY A 263 14.32 37.77 -41.19
CA GLY A 263 13.07 36.99 -41.21
C GLY A 263 12.77 36.45 -42.63
N GLY A 264 12.60 35.14 -42.84
CA GLY A 264 12.27 34.59 -44.18
C GLY A 264 12.36 33.07 -44.40
N ALA A 265 11.19 32.42 -44.52
CA ALA A 265 10.77 31.35 -45.46
C ALA A 265 11.70 30.17 -45.96
N THR A 266 11.17 28.94 -45.79
CA THR A 266 11.01 27.81 -46.78
C THR A 266 12.18 26.99 -47.39
N ALA A 267 12.08 25.66 -47.17
CA ALA A 267 12.12 24.53 -48.16
C ALA A 267 13.43 23.98 -48.82
N GLY A 268 13.39 22.69 -49.21
CA GLY A 268 14.43 21.87 -49.92
C GLY A 268 15.33 21.06 -48.97
N LEU A 269 15.53 19.72 -49.01
CA LEU A 269 15.93 18.76 -50.08
C LEU A 269 17.25 19.15 -50.78
N VAL A 270 18.23 18.27 -51.04
CA VAL A 270 18.18 16.96 -51.78
C VAL A 270 19.32 15.97 -51.35
N THR A 271 19.06 14.65 -51.45
CA THR A 271 19.97 13.46 -51.31
C THR A 271 20.61 13.02 -52.66
N PRO A 272 21.74 12.25 -52.82
CA PRO A 272 21.79 10.78 -52.52
C PRO A 272 23.16 10.01 -52.41
N GLY A 273 23.10 8.71 -52.03
CA GLY A 273 24.06 7.62 -52.41
C GLY A 273 25.37 7.45 -51.60
N GLY A 274 26.00 6.26 -51.44
CA GLY A 274 25.67 4.88 -51.85
C GLY A 274 26.60 3.79 -51.18
N PRO A 275 26.29 2.47 -51.25
CA PRO A 275 26.91 1.36 -50.47
C PRO A 275 27.95 0.51 -51.28
N PRO A 276 28.51 -0.66 -50.82
CA PRO A 276 28.37 -1.47 -49.58
C PRO A 276 29.74 -1.63 -48.81
N GLN A 277 30.07 -2.55 -47.88
CA GLN A 277 29.69 -3.96 -47.64
C GLN A 277 30.05 -4.49 -46.21
N GLN A 278 29.56 -5.70 -45.90
CA GLN A 278 29.68 -6.54 -44.69
C GLN A 278 31.07 -6.60 -43.98
N THR A 279 31.09 -6.69 -42.63
CA THR A 279 31.45 -7.91 -41.86
C THR A 279 31.49 -7.65 -40.33
N ALA A 280 31.52 -8.74 -39.55
CA ALA A 280 31.75 -8.81 -38.09
C ALA A 280 32.83 -9.89 -37.83
N PRO A 281 33.33 -10.15 -36.60
CA PRO A 281 33.01 -9.54 -35.30
C PRO A 281 34.27 -9.01 -34.55
N VAL A 282 34.08 -8.51 -33.32
CA VAL A 282 35.16 -8.23 -32.38
C VAL A 282 35.42 -9.45 -31.49
N VAL A 283 36.70 -9.86 -31.37
CA VAL A 283 37.20 -10.76 -30.32
C VAL A 283 38.41 -10.08 -29.68
N GLN A 284 38.50 -10.13 -28.34
CA GLN A 284 39.63 -9.56 -27.60
C GLN A 284 40.81 -10.53 -27.54
N VAL A 285 42.05 -10.01 -27.59
CA VAL A 285 43.11 -10.16 -26.55
C VAL A 285 44.48 -9.78 -27.13
N GLY A 286 45.23 -8.93 -26.41
CA GLY A 286 46.69 -8.76 -26.58
C GLY A 286 47.15 -7.73 -27.61
N GLY A 287 47.85 -6.68 -27.16
CA GLY A 287 48.53 -5.70 -28.02
C GLY A 287 49.12 -4.52 -27.25
N TYR A 288 50.41 -4.22 -27.47
CA TYR A 288 51.15 -3.10 -26.84
C TYR A 288 51.08 -1.81 -27.68
N GLY A 289 50.93 -0.64 -27.03
CA GLY A 289 51.12 0.70 -27.61
C GLY A 289 49.98 1.18 -28.54
N SER A 290 49.74 2.49 -28.74
CA SER A 290 50.35 3.73 -28.21
C SER A 290 49.23 4.81 -28.07
N GLU A 291 49.58 6.10 -27.99
CA GLU A 291 48.68 7.28 -28.04
C GLU A 291 47.84 7.59 -26.77
N LEU A 292 48.43 7.49 -25.57
CA LEU A 292 47.82 8.04 -24.34
C LEU A 292 48.81 8.69 -23.34
N GLY A 293 50.12 8.64 -23.59
CA GLY A 293 51.16 9.12 -22.68
C GLY A 293 51.77 10.47 -23.08
N ARG A 294 51.10 11.60 -22.80
CA ARG A 294 51.71 12.93 -23.03
C ARG A 294 51.34 14.07 -22.08
N ASN A 295 50.47 13.87 -21.09
CA ASN A 295 50.12 14.87 -20.06
C ASN A 295 49.67 14.19 -18.75
N VAL A 296 50.44 13.22 -18.26
CA VAL A 296 50.30 12.67 -16.91
C VAL A 296 51.41 13.28 -16.04
N PRO A 297 51.12 13.83 -14.85
CA PRO A 297 52.17 14.30 -13.95
C PRO A 297 52.97 13.12 -13.40
N ILE A 298 54.30 13.22 -13.48
CA ILE A 298 55.26 12.27 -12.91
C ILE A 298 55.43 12.61 -11.42
N SER A 299 55.61 11.61 -10.56
CA SER A 299 55.89 11.80 -9.14
C SER A 299 57.37 12.05 -8.86
N ASP A 300 57.70 12.66 -7.72
CA ASP A 300 59.09 12.98 -7.37
C ASP A 300 59.95 11.70 -7.21
N GLU A 301 59.37 10.60 -6.71
CA GLU A 301 60.03 9.27 -6.63
C GLU A 301 60.36 8.68 -8.00
N GLU A 302 59.52 8.92 -9.02
CA GLU A 302 59.80 8.53 -10.42
C GLU A 302 60.82 9.45 -11.09
N LEU A 303 60.92 10.71 -10.67
CA LEU A 303 61.89 11.70 -11.15
C LEU A 303 63.30 11.41 -10.64
N ASP A 304 63.46 11.08 -9.35
CA ASP A 304 64.72 10.66 -8.75
C ASP A 304 65.25 9.34 -9.33
N ALA A 305 64.37 8.50 -9.89
CA ALA A 305 64.75 7.28 -10.61
C ALA A 305 65.20 7.52 -12.08
N ILE A 306 65.00 8.73 -12.62
CA ILE A 306 65.30 9.10 -14.02
C ILE A 306 66.50 10.05 -14.11
N LEU A 307 66.78 10.82 -13.06
CA LEU A 307 67.91 11.76 -12.99
C LEU A 307 69.17 11.09 -12.42
N PRO A 308 70.40 11.52 -12.82
CA PRO A 308 71.63 11.02 -12.24
C PRO A 308 71.71 11.41 -10.76
N GLY A 309 71.94 10.41 -9.90
CA GLY A 309 71.87 10.54 -8.44
C GLY A 309 73.08 11.25 -7.81
N PRO A 310 73.11 11.31 -6.46
CA PRO A 310 74.15 12.04 -5.73
C PRO A 310 75.58 11.48 -5.93
N ASP A 311 75.72 10.21 -6.32
CA ASP A 311 77.01 9.58 -6.60
C ASP A 311 77.68 10.12 -7.88
N ASP A 312 76.90 10.66 -8.83
CA ASP A 312 77.39 11.39 -10.02
C ASP A 312 77.62 12.89 -9.74
N GLY A 313 77.47 13.34 -8.48
CA GLY A 313 77.81 14.69 -8.03
C GLY A 313 76.71 15.75 -8.17
N TYR A 314 75.49 15.35 -8.52
CA TYR A 314 74.34 16.26 -8.63
C TYR A 314 73.55 16.32 -7.30
N LYS A 315 73.08 17.52 -6.93
CA LYS A 315 72.27 17.74 -5.72
C LYS A 315 71.05 18.61 -6.03
N ILE A 316 69.87 18.15 -5.62
CA ILE A 316 68.63 18.92 -5.65
C ILE A 316 68.73 20.12 -4.69
N LEU A 317 68.12 21.25 -5.09
CA LEU A 317 68.27 22.55 -4.46
C LEU A 317 66.93 23.01 -3.89
N ASP A 318 66.88 23.25 -2.58
CA ASP A 318 65.67 23.72 -1.90
C ASP A 318 65.21 25.09 -2.42
N PHE A 319 63.88 25.29 -2.48
CA PHE A 319 63.31 26.58 -2.86
C PHE A 319 63.65 27.67 -1.83
N PRO A 320 63.97 28.92 -2.25
CA PRO A 320 64.19 30.02 -1.32
C PRO A 320 62.98 30.27 -0.40
N PRO A 321 63.19 30.57 0.90
CA PRO A 321 62.10 30.76 1.84
C PRO A 321 61.22 31.96 1.43
N GLY A 322 59.97 31.66 1.06
CA GLY A 322 58.98 32.65 0.60
C GLY A 322 58.41 32.45 -0.81
N TYR A 323 58.80 31.39 -1.54
CA TYR A 323 58.25 31.09 -2.86
C TYR A 323 57.10 30.07 -2.80
N GLU A 324 55.87 30.49 -3.15
CA GLU A 324 54.71 29.61 -3.35
C GLU A 324 54.38 29.47 -4.86
N PRO A 325 54.35 28.25 -5.43
CA PRO A 325 54.06 28.05 -6.85
C PRO A 325 52.56 28.13 -7.17
N VAL A 326 52.16 29.12 -7.97
CA VAL A 326 50.77 29.36 -8.37
C VAL A 326 50.25 28.25 -9.31
N ARG A 327 49.39 27.36 -8.80
CA ARG A 327 48.68 26.36 -9.61
C ARG A 327 47.41 26.97 -10.23
N VAL A 328 47.36 27.03 -11.56
CA VAL A 328 46.20 27.55 -12.32
C VAL A 328 45.07 26.49 -12.37
N PRO A 329 43.80 26.82 -12.05
CA PRO A 329 42.69 25.87 -12.14
C PRO A 329 42.36 25.48 -13.59
N PRO A 330 42.22 24.17 -13.91
CA PRO A 330 41.94 23.71 -15.28
C PRO A 330 40.46 23.87 -15.65
N HIS A 331 40.04 25.08 -16.02
CA HIS A 331 38.66 25.35 -16.44
C HIS A 331 38.57 26.15 -17.74
N ARG A 332 38.58 25.42 -18.87
CA ARG A 332 37.94 25.70 -20.19
C ARG A 332 38.69 25.00 -21.34
N MET A 333 38.33 23.74 -21.57
CA MET A 333 38.24 23.22 -22.94
C MET A 333 36.79 22.79 -23.16
N MET A 334 36.12 23.41 -24.14
CA MET A 334 34.85 22.89 -24.65
C MET A 334 35.17 21.77 -25.62
N GLN A 335 35.05 20.52 -25.18
CA GLN A 335 34.88 19.41 -26.13
C GLN A 335 33.44 19.44 -26.66
N THR A 336 33.28 19.28 -27.96
CA THR A 336 31.99 19.03 -28.60
C THR A 336 31.44 17.67 -28.14
N PRO A 337 30.18 17.58 -27.68
CA PRO A 337 29.65 16.34 -27.15
C PRO A 337 29.33 15.36 -28.29
N LEU A 338 30.13 14.30 -28.42
CA LEU A 338 29.59 13.04 -28.93
C LEU A 338 28.53 12.55 -27.94
N GLN A 339 27.36 12.16 -28.43
CA GLN A 339 26.24 11.73 -27.60
C GLN A 339 26.34 10.24 -27.25
N PRO A 340 26.45 9.85 -25.97
CA PRO A 340 26.03 8.53 -25.52
C PRO A 340 24.50 8.54 -25.44
N ALA A 341 23.84 7.53 -26.02
CA ALA A 341 22.38 7.43 -26.02
C ALA A 341 21.82 7.08 -24.63
N THR A 342 21.68 8.11 -23.77
CA THR A 342 21.06 8.04 -22.44
C THR A 342 19.94 9.06 -22.35
N GLY A 343 18.84 8.70 -21.67
CA GLY A 343 17.60 9.48 -21.67
C GLY A 343 17.73 10.82 -20.94
N PHE A 344 16.97 11.82 -21.41
CA PHE A 344 16.96 13.17 -20.83
C PHE A 344 16.35 13.18 -19.42
N THR A 345 17.19 13.18 -18.39
CA THR A 345 16.77 13.44 -17.01
C THR A 345 16.71 14.95 -16.76
N MET A 346 15.52 15.49 -16.50
CA MET A 346 15.41 16.85 -15.96
C MET A 346 16.06 16.91 -14.57
N GLN A 347 17.14 17.68 -14.43
CA GLN A 347 17.69 17.98 -13.12
C GLN A 347 16.77 18.96 -12.39
N ASP A 348 16.35 18.61 -11.17
CA ASP A 348 15.60 19.52 -10.30
C ASP A 348 16.45 20.78 -10.04
N PRO A 349 15.95 22.00 -10.33
CA PRO A 349 16.70 23.24 -10.18
C PRO A 349 17.15 23.54 -8.74
N ASN A 350 16.58 22.89 -7.71
CA ASN A 350 17.10 23.00 -6.34
C ASN A 350 18.45 22.29 -6.13
N SER A 351 18.79 21.29 -6.95
CA SER A 351 20.06 20.53 -6.83
C SER A 351 21.29 21.44 -6.87
N GLY A 352 21.23 22.53 -7.65
CA GLY A 352 22.32 23.51 -7.77
C GLY A 352 22.61 24.31 -6.49
N ARG A 353 21.69 24.34 -5.50
CA ARG A 353 21.90 25.05 -4.23
C ARG A 353 22.59 24.21 -3.15
N LEU A 354 22.49 22.88 -3.21
CA LEU A 354 23.17 21.99 -2.27
C LEU A 354 24.68 21.89 -2.53
N ALA A 355 25.13 22.22 -3.74
CA ALA A 355 26.56 22.23 -4.12
C ALA A 355 27.41 23.30 -3.39
N ALA A 356 26.79 24.24 -2.65
CA ALA A 356 27.49 25.31 -1.94
C ALA A 356 28.05 24.88 -0.57
N ASN A 357 27.51 23.82 0.06
CA ASN A 357 28.01 23.30 1.32
C ASN A 357 28.99 22.15 1.06
N GLN A 358 30.28 22.41 1.19
CA GLN A 358 31.34 21.40 1.03
C GLN A 358 31.43 20.48 2.26
N VAL A 359 30.47 19.58 2.42
CA VAL A 359 30.60 18.44 3.35
C VAL A 359 31.31 17.30 2.60
N PRO A 360 32.40 16.70 3.13
CA PRO A 360 33.14 15.66 2.42
C PRO A 360 32.29 14.42 2.12
N LYS A 361 32.14 14.08 0.82
CA LYS A 361 31.43 12.85 0.39
C LYS A 361 32.20 11.56 0.69
N ALA A 362 33.52 11.67 0.87
CA ALA A 362 34.39 10.56 1.23
C ALA A 362 34.84 10.73 2.69
N ILE A 363 34.38 9.81 3.55
CA ILE A 363 34.86 9.66 4.94
C ILE A 363 35.84 8.48 4.98
N PRO A 364 37.02 8.61 5.64
CA PRO A 364 38.03 7.54 5.69
C PRO A 364 37.48 6.17 6.12
N GLY A 365 37.69 5.16 5.26
CA GLY A 365 37.25 3.78 5.46
C GLY A 365 35.78 3.48 5.10
N ILE A 366 35.01 4.45 4.61
CA ILE A 366 33.59 4.25 4.29
C ILE A 366 33.36 3.94 2.80
N GLY A 367 34.11 4.55 1.90
CA GLY A 367 33.85 4.56 0.46
C GLY A 367 32.77 5.57 0.08
N ASP A 368 32.43 5.67 -1.20
CA ASP A 368 31.48 6.67 -1.69
C ASP A 368 30.07 6.47 -1.12
N LEU A 369 29.62 7.44 -0.32
CA LEU A 369 28.25 7.56 0.15
C LEU A 369 27.39 8.23 -0.94
N GLN A 370 26.11 7.88 -1.04
CA GLN A 370 25.21 8.52 -2.02
C GLN A 370 25.04 10.01 -1.70
N PHE A 371 24.95 10.33 -0.40
CA PHE A 371 24.93 11.66 0.16
C PHE A 371 25.42 11.62 1.61
N PHE A 372 25.74 12.79 2.17
CA PHE A 372 26.02 12.98 3.59
C PHE A 372 25.37 14.31 3.99
N LYS A 373 24.36 14.27 4.86
CA LYS A 373 23.60 15.46 5.28
C LYS A 373 24.47 16.29 6.24
N PRO A 374 24.31 17.62 6.32
CA PRO A 374 25.00 18.42 7.35
C PRO A 374 24.60 17.98 8.77
N GLU A 375 23.40 17.42 8.94
CA GLU A 375 22.87 16.84 10.17
C GLU A 375 23.61 15.54 10.55
N ASP A 376 23.98 14.70 9.57
CA ASP A 376 24.77 13.49 9.81
C ASP A 376 26.13 13.80 10.45
N MET A 377 26.70 14.99 10.21
CA MET A 377 27.95 15.43 10.84
C MET A 377 27.85 15.52 12.37
N ALA A 378 26.66 15.77 12.93
CA ALA A 378 26.46 15.86 14.38
C ALA A 378 26.61 14.50 15.09
N TYR A 379 26.22 13.40 14.44
CA TYR A 379 26.28 12.04 14.99
C TYR A 379 27.50 11.27 14.50
N PHE A 380 27.86 11.42 13.23
CA PHE A 380 28.95 10.69 12.58
C PHE A 380 30.28 11.46 12.51
N GLY A 381 30.34 12.69 13.07
CA GLY A 381 31.55 13.54 13.09
C GLY A 381 32.79 12.82 13.64
N LYS A 382 32.63 11.94 14.63
CA LYS A 382 33.68 11.04 15.19
C LYS A 382 34.43 10.20 14.13
N LEU A 383 33.90 10.08 12.91
CA LEU A 383 34.49 9.35 11.78
C LEU A 383 35.28 10.26 10.82
N ALA A 384 35.04 11.58 10.85
CA ALA A 384 35.72 12.56 10.00
C ALA A 384 37.06 13.05 10.60
N ASP A 385 37.25 12.91 11.92
CA ASP A 385 38.42 13.40 12.67
C ASP A 385 39.80 12.82 12.24
N GLY A 386 39.84 11.85 11.34
CA GLY A 386 41.07 11.30 10.75
C GLY A 386 41.99 10.50 11.69
N ALA A 387 41.77 10.53 13.01
CA ALA A 387 42.67 9.92 14.00
C ALA A 387 42.87 8.40 13.79
N ASN A 388 44.13 7.96 13.83
CA ASN A 388 44.58 6.59 13.56
C ASN A 388 43.87 5.54 14.42
N GLU A 389 43.44 4.43 13.80
CA GLU A 389 42.65 3.39 14.46
C GLU A 389 43.48 2.60 15.50
N ASP A 390 44.79 2.44 15.28
CA ASP A 390 45.70 1.69 16.16
C ASP A 390 46.00 2.40 17.50
N SER A 391 45.73 3.71 17.59
CA SER A 391 45.92 4.51 18.81
C SER A 391 44.70 4.60 19.73
N LEU A 392 43.59 3.92 19.38
CA LEU A 392 42.32 4.03 20.09
C LEU A 392 42.05 2.82 20.99
N SER A 393 41.18 3.00 21.98
CA SER A 393 40.72 1.88 22.79
C SER A 393 39.85 0.92 21.98
N VAL A 394 39.80 -0.34 22.42
CA VAL A 394 38.98 -1.40 21.78
C VAL A 394 37.48 -1.03 21.78
N GLU A 395 37.03 -0.22 22.73
CA GLU A 395 35.63 0.24 22.82
C GLU A 395 35.33 1.37 21.83
N GLU A 396 36.23 2.36 21.70
CA GLU A 396 36.11 3.42 20.68
C GLU A 396 36.20 2.87 19.25
N LEU A 397 37.05 1.85 19.03
CA LEU A 397 37.14 1.15 17.75
C LEU A 397 35.84 0.40 17.44
N LYS A 398 35.18 -0.22 18.44
CA LYS A 398 33.82 -0.76 18.30
C LYS A 398 32.80 0.34 17.98
N GLU A 399 32.79 1.47 18.70
CA GLU A 399 31.89 2.60 18.40
C GLU A 399 32.07 3.07 16.96
N ARG A 400 33.30 3.36 16.52
CA ARG A 400 33.61 3.79 15.16
C ARG A 400 33.16 2.76 14.12
N LYS A 401 33.36 1.47 14.38
CA LYS A 401 32.89 0.39 13.50
C LYS A 401 31.36 0.31 13.43
N ILE A 402 30.65 0.50 14.53
CA ILE A 402 29.18 0.59 14.57
C ILE A 402 28.70 1.80 13.78
N MET A 403 29.22 3.00 14.06
CA MET A 403 28.85 4.25 13.37
C MET A 403 29.09 4.15 11.85
N ARG A 404 30.21 3.58 11.40
CA ARG A 404 30.48 3.29 9.97
C ARG A 404 29.44 2.37 9.33
N LEU A 405 28.94 1.38 10.07
CA LEU A 405 27.92 0.45 9.57
C LEU A 405 26.52 1.08 9.55
N LEU A 406 26.16 1.85 10.58
CA LEU A 406 24.90 2.59 10.64
C LEU A 406 24.80 3.64 9.52
N LEU A 407 25.87 4.39 9.25
CA LEU A 407 25.91 5.34 8.13
C LEU A 407 25.79 4.64 6.76
N LYS A 408 26.37 3.44 6.61
CA LYS A 408 26.18 2.59 5.41
C LYS A 408 24.76 2.01 5.30
N VAL A 409 23.98 1.96 6.38
CA VAL A 409 22.55 1.59 6.37
C VAL A 409 21.65 2.80 6.09
N LYS A 410 21.93 3.99 6.65
CA LYS A 410 21.18 5.23 6.38
C LYS A 410 21.41 5.71 4.93
N ASN A 411 22.66 6.02 4.56
CA ASN A 411 23.00 6.77 3.33
C ASN A 411 23.68 5.92 2.23
N GLY A 412 23.92 4.63 2.47
CA GLY A 412 24.59 3.76 1.50
C GLY A 412 23.72 3.39 0.30
N THR A 413 24.30 2.87 -0.78
CA THR A 413 23.52 2.22 -1.86
C THR A 413 22.82 0.95 -1.36
N PRO A 414 21.72 0.46 -1.97
CA PRO A 414 21.05 -0.77 -1.54
C PRO A 414 21.96 -2.00 -1.29
N PRO A 415 22.99 -2.32 -2.12
CA PRO A 415 23.93 -3.40 -1.79
C PRO A 415 24.84 -3.08 -0.59
N MET A 416 25.24 -1.81 -0.39
CA MET A 416 25.96 -1.38 0.82
C MET A 416 25.09 -1.55 2.07
N ARG A 417 23.82 -1.11 2.04
CA ARG A 417 22.86 -1.29 3.15
C ARG A 417 22.70 -2.77 3.50
N LYS A 418 22.47 -3.63 2.49
CA LYS A 418 22.32 -5.08 2.67
C LYS A 418 23.56 -5.73 3.30
N THR A 419 24.75 -5.29 2.90
CA THR A 419 26.03 -5.83 3.41
C THR A 419 26.31 -5.33 4.83
N ALA A 420 26.10 -4.04 5.10
CA ALA A 420 26.28 -3.45 6.43
C ALA A 420 25.27 -4.00 7.45
N LEU A 421 24.01 -4.19 7.05
CA LEU A 421 22.98 -4.79 7.88
C LEU A 421 23.32 -6.24 8.27
N ARG A 422 23.84 -7.05 7.34
CA ARG A 422 24.36 -8.40 7.66
C ARG A 422 25.56 -8.31 8.62
N GLN A 423 26.49 -7.40 8.39
CA GLN A 423 27.64 -7.23 9.29
C GLN A 423 27.22 -6.78 10.71
N LEU A 424 26.15 -5.99 10.85
CA LEU A 424 25.55 -5.65 12.15
C LEU A 424 24.88 -6.87 12.80
N THR A 425 24.06 -7.65 12.08
CA THR A 425 23.38 -8.83 12.67
C THR A 425 24.34 -9.92 13.11
N ASP A 426 25.34 -10.20 12.30
CA ASP A 426 26.21 -11.35 12.49
C ASP A 426 27.23 -11.10 13.62
N ASN A 427 27.56 -9.81 13.87
CA ASN A 427 28.47 -9.38 14.94
C ASN A 427 27.76 -8.74 16.15
N ALA A 428 26.43 -8.71 16.22
CA ALA A 428 25.67 -8.00 17.26
C ALA A 428 26.12 -8.34 18.69
N ARG A 429 26.32 -9.64 19.00
CA ARG A 429 26.82 -10.11 20.31
C ARG A 429 28.27 -9.69 20.61
N ALA A 430 29.10 -9.45 19.59
CA ALA A 430 30.49 -9.01 19.76
C ALA A 430 30.62 -7.48 19.95
N PHE A 431 29.68 -6.71 19.39
CA PHE A 431 29.54 -5.27 19.63
C PHE A 431 28.98 -4.98 21.04
N GLY A 432 27.93 -5.71 21.45
CA GLY A 432 27.28 -5.55 22.75
C GLY A 432 26.18 -4.49 22.77
N ALA A 433 25.22 -4.64 23.70
CA ALA A 433 23.99 -3.84 23.72
C ALA A 433 24.22 -2.33 23.89
N GLY A 434 25.08 -1.93 24.83
CA GLY A 434 25.32 -0.52 25.16
C GLY A 434 25.81 0.32 23.99
N PRO A 435 26.95 -0.02 23.35
CA PRO A 435 27.46 0.72 22.19
C PRO A 435 26.49 0.75 20.99
N LEU A 436 25.67 -0.29 20.81
CA LEU A 436 24.65 -0.31 19.77
C LEU A 436 23.51 0.68 20.08
N PHE A 437 22.85 0.55 21.24
CA PHE A 437 21.70 1.41 21.56
C PHE A 437 22.08 2.87 21.83
N ASN A 438 23.26 3.14 22.40
CA ASN A 438 23.73 4.51 22.59
C ASN A 438 23.96 5.27 21.26
N GLN A 439 24.23 4.56 20.16
CA GLN A 439 24.45 5.16 18.83
C GLN A 439 23.18 5.13 17.95
N ILE A 440 22.33 4.11 18.09
CA ILE A 440 21.10 3.97 17.28
C ILE A 440 19.96 4.85 17.81
N LEU A 441 19.73 4.91 19.13
CA LEU A 441 18.57 5.59 19.70
C LEU A 441 18.55 7.11 19.46
N PRO A 442 19.68 7.86 19.52
CA PRO A 442 19.69 9.29 19.20
C PRO A 442 19.31 9.58 17.74
N LEU A 443 19.77 8.75 16.79
CA LEU A 443 19.41 8.88 15.37
C LEU A 443 17.90 8.69 15.14
N LEU A 444 17.22 7.91 15.98
CA LEU A 444 15.78 7.67 15.90
C LEU A 444 14.94 8.76 16.60
N MET A 445 15.56 9.63 17.40
CA MET A 445 14.93 10.85 17.94
C MET A 445 15.05 12.07 16.99
N GLU A 446 15.74 11.94 15.86
CA GLU A 446 15.99 13.03 14.90
C GLU A 446 14.71 13.43 14.15
N LYS A 447 14.26 14.68 14.31
CA LYS A 447 13.01 15.19 13.68
C LYS A 447 13.10 15.40 12.16
N THR A 448 14.29 15.31 11.57
CA THR A 448 14.54 15.42 10.13
C THR A 448 14.79 14.07 9.47
N LEU A 449 14.68 12.97 10.22
CA LEU A 449 14.82 11.60 9.74
C LEU A 449 13.67 11.26 8.78
N GLU A 450 14.00 10.90 7.54
CA GLU A 450 13.00 10.46 6.57
C GLU A 450 12.40 9.12 6.98
N ASP A 451 11.13 8.85 6.66
CA ASP A 451 10.45 7.62 7.11
C ASP A 451 11.13 6.36 6.55
N GLN A 452 11.73 6.45 5.35
CA GLN A 452 12.57 5.39 4.77
C GLN A 452 13.90 5.19 5.54
N GLU A 453 14.46 6.24 6.14
CA GLU A 453 15.64 6.13 7.02
C GLU A 453 15.25 5.56 8.39
N ARG A 454 14.10 6.00 8.94
CA ARG A 454 13.46 5.47 10.16
C ARG A 454 13.25 3.96 10.07
N HIS A 455 12.60 3.52 9.00
CA HIS A 455 12.34 2.11 8.67
C HIS A 455 13.62 1.25 8.62
N LEU A 456 14.72 1.82 8.13
CA LEU A 456 16.02 1.14 8.07
C LEU A 456 16.67 1.03 9.45
N LEU A 457 16.54 2.04 10.32
CA LEU A 457 17.00 1.98 11.71
C LEU A 457 16.15 1.03 12.57
N VAL A 458 14.82 1.03 12.39
CA VAL A 458 13.92 0.03 12.99
C VAL A 458 14.36 -1.39 12.64
N LYS A 459 14.62 -1.67 11.35
CA LYS A 459 15.10 -2.97 10.88
C LYS A 459 16.50 -3.33 11.37
N VAL A 460 17.31 -2.36 11.80
CA VAL A 460 18.55 -2.61 12.54
C VAL A 460 18.25 -2.98 13.99
N ILE A 461 17.37 -2.25 14.69
CA ILE A 461 16.98 -2.51 16.09
C ILE A 461 16.39 -3.92 16.24
N ASP A 462 15.35 -4.26 15.48
CA ASP A 462 14.66 -5.56 15.57
C ASP A 462 15.62 -6.75 15.46
N ARG A 463 16.42 -6.78 14.39
CA ARG A 463 17.37 -7.86 14.13
C ARG A 463 18.51 -7.92 15.15
N ILE A 464 18.81 -6.81 15.82
CA ILE A 464 19.78 -6.75 16.92
C ILE A 464 19.14 -7.24 18.23
N LEU A 465 17.90 -6.88 18.55
CA LEU A 465 17.17 -7.37 19.72
C LEU A 465 17.12 -8.90 19.75
N TYR A 466 16.73 -9.52 18.63
CA TYR A 466 16.69 -10.98 18.47
C TYR A 466 18.07 -11.66 18.65
N LYS A 467 19.18 -10.93 18.48
CA LYS A 467 20.53 -11.45 18.69
C LYS A 467 21.08 -11.13 20.07
N LEU A 468 20.69 -10.03 20.70
CA LEU A 468 21.21 -9.60 22.00
C LEU A 468 20.54 -10.32 23.18
N ASP A 469 19.26 -10.68 23.04
CA ASP A 469 18.54 -11.49 24.04
C ASP A 469 18.60 -10.81 25.43
N ASP A 470 18.89 -11.53 26.51
CA ASP A 470 19.03 -11.00 27.89
C ASP A 470 19.83 -9.69 28.05
N MET A 471 20.80 -9.40 27.17
CA MET A 471 21.63 -8.19 27.26
C MET A 471 20.83 -6.88 27.08
N VAL A 472 19.58 -6.93 26.61
CA VAL A 472 18.74 -5.74 26.40
C VAL A 472 18.14 -5.19 27.70
N ARG A 473 18.03 -6.01 28.77
CA ARG A 473 17.29 -5.70 30.00
C ARG A 473 17.61 -4.32 30.63
N PRO A 474 18.88 -3.85 30.72
CA PRO A 474 19.18 -2.51 31.27
C PRO A 474 18.76 -1.33 30.38
N TYR A 475 18.49 -1.58 29.09
CA TYR A 475 18.22 -0.56 28.08
C TYR A 475 16.72 -0.43 27.75
N VAL A 476 15.87 -1.31 28.28
CA VAL A 476 14.41 -1.38 28.03
C VAL A 476 13.74 -0.01 28.16
N HIS A 477 13.99 0.75 29.23
CA HIS A 477 13.42 2.09 29.42
C HIS A 477 13.87 3.08 28.32
N LYS A 478 15.15 3.09 27.96
CA LYS A 478 15.67 3.95 26.88
C LYS A 478 15.06 3.62 25.52
N ILE A 479 14.81 2.33 25.26
CA ILE A 479 14.19 1.87 24.02
C ILE A 479 12.70 2.26 24.01
N LEU A 480 11.97 2.00 25.10
CA LEU A 480 10.55 2.36 25.22
C LEU A 480 10.32 3.87 25.01
N VAL A 481 11.09 4.75 25.65
CA VAL A 481 10.95 6.21 25.49
C VAL A 481 11.10 6.69 24.03
N VAL A 482 11.83 5.95 23.18
CA VAL A 482 11.98 6.25 21.74
C VAL A 482 10.88 5.61 20.88
N ILE A 483 10.41 4.43 21.25
CA ILE A 483 9.53 3.60 20.42
C ILE A 483 8.04 3.77 20.79
N GLU A 484 7.73 4.12 22.04
CA GLU A 484 6.36 4.39 22.50
C GLU A 484 5.63 5.50 21.70
N PRO A 485 6.28 6.62 21.33
CA PRO A 485 5.68 7.62 20.45
C PRO A 485 5.24 7.07 19.08
N LEU A 486 5.95 6.08 18.52
CA LEU A 486 5.62 5.47 17.23
C LEU A 486 4.26 4.75 17.24
N LEU A 487 3.77 4.34 18.41
CA LEU A 487 2.44 3.72 18.56
C LEU A 487 1.27 4.72 18.32
N ILE A 488 1.56 6.02 18.23
CA ILE A 488 0.61 7.11 17.96
C ILE A 488 1.02 7.92 16.72
N ASP A 489 2.00 7.44 15.93
CA ASP A 489 2.35 8.09 14.66
C ASP A 489 1.17 8.01 13.66
N GLN A 490 1.05 8.99 12.77
CA GLN A 490 0.00 9.04 11.75
C GLN A 490 0.18 7.95 10.70
N ASP A 491 1.43 7.60 10.37
CA ASP A 491 1.73 6.47 9.48
C ASP A 491 1.41 5.12 10.14
N TYR A 492 0.63 4.30 9.43
CA TYR A 492 0.31 2.93 9.84
C TYR A 492 1.57 2.05 9.93
N TYR A 493 2.54 2.20 9.04
CA TYR A 493 3.74 1.36 9.03
C TYR A 493 4.64 1.69 10.24
N ALA A 494 4.87 2.96 10.56
CA ALA A 494 5.48 3.39 11.81
C ALA A 494 4.75 2.84 13.05
N ARG A 495 3.40 2.82 13.05
CA ARG A 495 2.61 2.17 14.12
C ARG A 495 2.86 0.65 14.17
N VAL A 496 2.98 -0.05 13.05
CA VAL A 496 3.30 -1.51 13.01
C VAL A 496 4.71 -1.75 13.56
N GLU A 497 5.70 -0.99 13.10
CA GLU A 497 7.10 -1.10 13.48
C GLU A 497 7.33 -0.86 14.98
N GLY A 498 6.62 0.11 15.56
CA GLY A 498 6.61 0.30 17.02
C GLY A 498 6.06 -0.91 17.78
N ARG A 499 5.02 -1.58 17.24
CA ARG A 499 4.48 -2.81 17.82
C ARG A 499 5.44 -4.00 17.68
N GLU A 500 6.09 -4.17 16.53
CA GLU A 500 7.08 -5.23 16.31
C GLU A 500 8.28 -5.10 17.27
N ILE A 501 8.86 -3.90 17.38
CA ILE A 501 9.98 -3.66 18.31
C ILE A 501 9.56 -3.91 19.76
N ILE A 502 8.40 -3.42 20.22
CA ILE A 502 7.96 -3.63 21.61
C ILE A 502 7.61 -5.11 21.87
N SER A 503 7.04 -5.82 20.89
CA SER A 503 6.81 -7.26 20.96
C SER A 503 8.11 -8.03 21.15
N ASN A 504 9.11 -7.80 20.30
CA ASN A 504 10.39 -8.51 20.36
C ASN A 504 11.26 -8.07 21.55
N LEU A 505 11.18 -6.80 21.97
CA LEU A 505 11.76 -6.31 23.23
C LEU A 505 11.15 -7.01 24.44
N SER A 506 9.83 -7.18 24.49
CA SER A 506 9.15 -7.83 25.62
C SER A 506 9.52 -9.31 25.76
N LYS A 507 9.74 -10.01 24.64
CA LYS A 507 10.23 -11.39 24.61
C LYS A 507 11.67 -11.51 25.12
N ALA A 508 12.56 -10.60 24.73
CA ALA A 508 13.96 -10.58 25.16
C ALA A 508 14.18 -10.04 26.60
N ALA A 509 13.31 -9.15 27.08
CA ALA A 509 13.40 -8.57 28.43
C ALA A 509 12.62 -9.36 29.50
N GLY A 510 11.52 -9.99 29.11
CA GLY A 510 10.59 -10.69 30.00
C GLY A 510 9.61 -9.75 30.72
N LEU A 511 8.42 -10.29 31.04
CA LEU A 511 7.28 -9.53 31.58
C LEU A 511 7.61 -8.73 32.84
N ALA A 512 8.37 -9.31 33.77
CA ALA A 512 8.69 -8.67 35.04
C ALA A 512 9.51 -7.38 34.85
N THR A 513 10.46 -7.37 33.90
CA THR A 513 11.24 -6.17 33.57
C THR A 513 10.37 -5.12 32.90
N MET A 514 9.53 -5.50 31.92
CA MET A 514 8.57 -4.57 31.27
C MET A 514 7.65 -3.90 32.29
N ILE A 515 7.00 -4.69 33.17
CA ILE A 515 6.16 -4.17 34.25
C ILE A 515 6.96 -3.24 35.19
N SER A 516 8.18 -3.61 35.58
CA SER A 516 8.98 -2.79 36.50
C SER A 516 9.36 -1.42 35.92
N VAL A 517 9.58 -1.34 34.61
CA VAL A 517 9.98 -0.12 33.90
C VAL A 517 8.79 0.81 33.67
N MET A 518 7.66 0.29 33.18
CA MET A 518 6.52 1.10 32.73
C MET A 518 5.52 1.45 33.85
N ARG A 519 5.71 0.90 35.06
CA ARG A 519 4.80 1.14 36.21
C ARG A 519 4.72 2.60 36.68
N PRO A 520 5.81 3.41 36.71
CA PRO A 520 5.73 4.81 37.11
C PRO A 520 4.93 5.68 36.12
N ASP A 521 4.87 5.27 34.85
CA ASP A 521 4.25 6.04 33.77
C ASP A 521 2.71 5.91 33.79
N ILE A 522 2.17 4.89 34.49
CA ILE A 522 0.74 4.59 34.58
C ILE A 522 -0.07 5.67 35.32
N ASP A 523 0.48 6.25 36.39
CA ASP A 523 -0.13 7.35 37.16
C ASP A 523 0.61 8.69 37.01
N HIS A 524 1.42 8.82 35.96
CA HIS A 524 2.01 10.08 35.52
C HIS A 524 0.93 11.14 35.25
N VAL A 525 1.25 12.42 35.47
CA VAL A 525 0.25 13.51 35.38
C VAL A 525 -0.22 13.72 33.93
N ASP A 526 0.73 13.73 33.00
CA ASP A 526 0.46 13.88 31.56
C ASP A 526 -0.47 12.78 31.04
N GLU A 527 -1.37 13.13 30.12
CA GLU A 527 -2.22 12.16 29.42
C GLU A 527 -1.52 11.56 28.20
N TYR A 528 -0.55 12.24 27.56
CA TYR A 528 0.19 11.70 26.41
C TYR A 528 0.98 10.44 26.79
N VAL A 529 1.83 10.53 27.82
CA VAL A 529 2.60 9.39 28.37
C VAL A 529 1.67 8.24 28.76
N ARG A 530 0.60 8.50 29.52
CA ARG A 530 -0.38 7.45 29.89
C ARG A 530 -1.07 6.82 28.68
N ASN A 531 -1.16 7.52 27.55
CA ASN A 531 -1.74 7.00 26.31
C ASN A 531 -0.75 6.13 25.52
N THR A 532 0.53 6.51 25.44
CA THR A 532 1.58 5.68 24.81
C THR A 532 1.81 4.40 25.62
N THR A 533 1.97 4.54 26.94
CA THR A 533 2.22 3.42 27.86
C THR A 533 1.04 2.45 27.87
N ALA A 534 -0.21 2.93 27.75
CA ALA A 534 -1.37 2.06 27.64
C ALA A 534 -1.38 1.22 26.34
N ARG A 535 -1.00 1.83 25.20
CA ARG A 535 -0.83 1.10 23.93
C ARG A 535 0.32 0.10 24.00
N ALA A 536 1.45 0.49 24.60
CA ALA A 536 2.62 -0.37 24.78
C ALA A 536 2.32 -1.60 25.66
N PHE A 537 1.56 -1.43 26.75
CA PHE A 537 1.12 -2.58 27.57
C PHE A 537 0.19 -3.54 26.81
N ALA A 538 -0.64 -3.07 25.87
CA ALA A 538 -1.42 -3.96 25.01
C ALA A 538 -0.52 -4.77 24.05
N VAL A 539 0.57 -4.18 23.55
CA VAL A 539 1.59 -4.92 22.77
C VAL A 539 2.35 -5.94 23.62
N VAL A 540 2.67 -5.61 24.88
CA VAL A 540 3.24 -6.59 25.83
C VAL A 540 2.26 -7.72 26.11
N ALA A 541 0.95 -7.44 26.18
CA ALA A 541 -0.10 -8.45 26.36
C ALA A 541 -0.25 -9.37 25.13
N SER A 542 -0.12 -8.85 23.91
CA SER A 542 -0.15 -9.69 22.69
C SER A 542 1.13 -10.51 22.51
N ALA A 543 2.28 -9.99 22.95
CA ALA A 543 3.57 -10.65 22.80
C ALA A 543 3.86 -11.73 23.85
N LEU A 544 3.33 -11.59 25.07
CA LEU A 544 3.58 -12.49 26.22
C LEU A 544 2.31 -13.17 26.77
N GLY A 545 1.14 -12.91 26.18
CA GLY A 545 -0.15 -13.48 26.56
C GLY A 545 -0.89 -12.66 27.64
N ILE A 546 -2.18 -12.42 27.38
CA ILE A 546 -3.09 -11.72 28.30
C ILE A 546 -3.09 -12.31 29.73
N PRO A 547 -3.12 -13.65 29.95
CA PRO A 547 -3.21 -14.24 31.29
C PRO A 547 -2.08 -13.82 32.23
N ALA A 548 -0.87 -13.62 31.71
CA ALA A 548 0.28 -13.21 32.51
C ALA A 548 0.17 -11.75 32.99
N LEU A 549 -0.55 -10.89 32.25
CA LEU A 549 -0.79 -9.48 32.60
C LEU A 549 -2.07 -9.28 33.44
N LEU A 550 -3.04 -10.22 33.43
CA LEU A 550 -4.30 -10.09 34.20
C LEU A 550 -4.11 -9.75 35.69
N PRO A 551 -3.18 -10.35 36.46
CA PRO A 551 -2.98 -10.00 37.87
C PRO A 551 -2.55 -8.53 38.07
N PHE A 552 -1.75 -8.01 37.13
CA PHE A 552 -1.32 -6.61 37.12
C PHE A 552 -2.48 -5.67 36.75
N LEU A 553 -3.27 -6.01 35.73
CA LEU A 553 -4.47 -5.24 35.34
C LEU A 553 -5.50 -5.18 36.48
N ARG A 554 -5.77 -6.31 37.16
CA ARG A 554 -6.65 -6.35 38.35
C ARG A 554 -6.17 -5.39 39.45
N ALA A 555 -4.86 -5.26 39.67
CA ALA A 555 -4.28 -4.36 40.66
C ALA A 555 -4.31 -2.87 40.23
N VAL A 556 -4.07 -2.58 38.94
CA VAL A 556 -4.08 -1.21 38.40
C VAL A 556 -5.51 -0.66 38.27
N CYS A 557 -6.42 -1.41 37.66
CA CYS A 557 -7.83 -1.02 37.47
C CYS A 557 -8.55 -0.77 38.79
N ARG A 558 -8.18 -1.49 39.87
CA ARG A 558 -8.75 -1.34 41.22
C ARG A 558 -7.90 -0.46 42.16
N SER A 559 -6.96 0.32 41.61
CA SER A 559 -6.06 1.18 42.39
C SER A 559 -6.79 2.29 43.15
N LYS A 560 -6.59 2.33 44.48
CA LYS A 560 -7.06 3.40 45.36
C LYS A 560 -6.13 4.61 45.44
N LYS A 561 -4.91 4.55 44.85
CA LYS A 561 -3.90 5.62 44.96
C LYS A 561 -4.24 6.85 44.10
N SER A 562 -4.65 6.61 42.86
CA SER A 562 -4.84 7.64 41.84
C SER A 562 -5.95 7.19 40.88
N TRP A 563 -6.80 8.12 40.44
CA TRP A 563 -7.80 7.83 39.41
C TRP A 563 -7.12 7.70 38.03
N GLN A 564 -5.96 8.35 37.85
CA GLN A 564 -5.09 8.21 36.69
C GLN A 564 -4.68 6.74 36.48
N ALA A 565 -4.24 6.02 37.53
CA ALA A 565 -3.94 4.60 37.42
C ALA A 565 -5.14 3.77 36.94
N ARG A 566 -6.34 4.01 37.50
CA ARG A 566 -7.55 3.30 37.07
C ARG A 566 -7.89 3.59 35.62
N HIS A 567 -7.85 4.86 35.22
CA HIS A 567 -8.06 5.32 33.85
C HIS A 567 -7.08 4.66 32.85
N THR A 568 -5.79 4.64 33.16
CA THR A 568 -4.76 4.01 32.32
C THR A 568 -4.94 2.49 32.27
N GLY A 569 -5.25 1.84 33.39
CA GLY A 569 -5.55 0.40 33.43
C GLY A 569 -6.72 0.03 32.52
N VAL A 570 -7.80 0.81 32.56
CA VAL A 570 -8.95 0.63 31.65
C VAL A 570 -8.58 0.95 30.20
N LYS A 571 -7.73 1.96 29.92
CA LYS A 571 -7.18 2.19 28.56
C LYS A 571 -6.36 0.98 28.07
N ILE A 572 -5.60 0.29 28.91
CA ILE A 572 -4.90 -0.96 28.51
C ILE A 572 -5.94 -2.02 28.11
N VAL A 573 -6.97 -2.24 28.94
CA VAL A 573 -8.06 -3.18 28.64
C VAL A 573 -8.85 -2.78 27.39
N GLN A 574 -8.91 -1.50 27.03
CA GLN A 574 -9.46 -1.04 25.74
C GLN A 574 -8.54 -1.34 24.54
N GLN A 575 -7.22 -1.18 24.69
CA GLN A 575 -6.27 -1.39 23.59
C GLN A 575 -5.98 -2.87 23.31
N ILE A 576 -6.14 -3.77 24.29
CA ILE A 576 -5.99 -5.22 24.12
C ILE A 576 -6.91 -5.78 23.00
N PRO A 577 -8.25 -5.63 23.03
CA PRO A 577 -9.13 -6.13 21.96
C PRO A 577 -8.89 -5.44 20.62
N ILE A 578 -8.53 -4.15 20.62
CA ILE A 578 -8.20 -3.41 19.38
C ILE A 578 -6.95 -4.00 18.69
N LEU A 579 -6.04 -4.63 19.45
CA LEU A 579 -4.84 -5.28 18.91
C LEU A 579 -4.98 -6.79 18.69
N MET A 580 -5.83 -7.47 19.46
CA MET A 580 -5.97 -8.94 19.47
C MET A 580 -7.19 -9.45 18.68
N GLY A 581 -8.21 -8.62 18.45
CA GLY A 581 -9.49 -9.07 17.87
C GLY A 581 -10.13 -10.21 18.65
N CYS A 582 -10.67 -11.19 17.93
CA CYS A 582 -11.34 -12.39 18.45
C CYS A 582 -10.54 -13.19 19.49
N ALA A 583 -9.20 -13.13 19.45
CA ALA A 583 -8.32 -13.85 20.38
C ALA A 583 -8.42 -13.40 21.85
N VAL A 584 -9.27 -12.41 22.18
CA VAL A 584 -9.63 -12.05 23.55
C VAL A 584 -10.62 -13.03 24.20
N LEU A 585 -11.42 -13.76 23.41
CA LEU A 585 -12.57 -14.54 23.91
C LEU A 585 -12.25 -15.47 25.12
N PRO A 586 -11.15 -16.27 25.14
CA PRO A 586 -10.82 -17.15 26.28
C PRO A 586 -10.44 -16.41 27.57
N HIS A 587 -10.27 -15.08 27.50
CA HIS A 587 -9.83 -14.21 28.60
C HIS A 587 -10.82 -13.06 28.87
N LEU A 588 -11.92 -13.01 28.11
CA LEU A 588 -12.94 -11.96 28.15
C LEU A 588 -13.46 -11.73 29.58
N LYS A 589 -14.02 -12.77 30.22
CA LYS A 589 -14.49 -12.70 31.61
C LYS A 589 -13.45 -12.12 32.57
N GLY A 590 -12.19 -12.54 32.46
CA GLY A 590 -11.09 -12.04 33.29
C GLY A 590 -10.80 -10.55 33.11
N LEU A 591 -10.95 -10.01 31.89
CA LEU A 591 -10.84 -8.58 31.58
C LEU A 591 -12.09 -7.80 32.00
N VAL A 592 -13.28 -8.35 31.78
CA VAL A 592 -14.56 -7.72 32.13
C VAL A 592 -14.68 -7.55 33.66
N GLU A 593 -14.30 -8.57 34.43
CA GLU A 593 -14.15 -8.50 35.89
C GLU A 593 -13.16 -7.42 36.37
N CYS A 594 -12.14 -7.06 35.58
CA CYS A 594 -11.20 -6.00 35.94
C CYS A 594 -11.87 -4.62 35.92
N ILE A 595 -12.77 -4.40 34.97
CA ILE A 595 -13.28 -3.06 34.61
C ILE A 595 -14.71 -2.79 35.10
N GLY A 596 -15.54 -3.81 35.33
CA GLY A 596 -16.94 -3.65 35.78
C GLY A 596 -17.17 -2.67 36.94
N PRO A 597 -16.38 -2.73 38.05
CA PRO A 597 -16.50 -1.77 39.15
C PRO A 597 -16.30 -0.30 38.74
N ASN A 598 -15.53 -0.04 37.68
CA ASN A 598 -15.15 1.31 37.26
C ASN A 598 -16.25 2.03 36.45
N LEU A 599 -17.33 1.33 36.05
CA LEU A 599 -18.54 1.97 35.54
C LEU A 599 -19.25 2.86 36.58
N ASN A 600 -19.07 2.56 37.87
CA ASN A 600 -19.65 3.31 38.99
C ASN A 600 -18.63 4.23 39.69
N ASP A 601 -17.45 4.46 39.08
CA ASP A 601 -16.46 5.42 39.59
C ASP A 601 -17.05 6.84 39.66
N GLU A 602 -16.69 7.62 40.69
CA GLU A 602 -17.09 9.02 40.84
C GLU A 602 -16.62 9.87 39.64
N GLN A 603 -15.43 9.58 39.12
CA GLN A 603 -14.78 10.35 38.06
C GLN A 603 -15.34 10.02 36.67
N THR A 604 -16.01 10.98 36.05
CA THR A 604 -16.69 10.81 34.74
C THR A 604 -15.74 10.32 33.64
N LYS A 605 -14.47 10.78 33.62
CA LYS A 605 -13.45 10.29 32.66
C LYS A 605 -13.25 8.76 32.77
N VAL A 606 -13.25 8.20 33.98
CA VAL A 606 -13.08 6.75 34.19
C VAL A 606 -14.33 6.00 33.70
N ARG A 607 -15.53 6.49 34.00
CA ARG A 607 -16.79 5.88 33.52
C ARG A 607 -16.85 5.83 31.98
N THR A 608 -16.56 6.95 31.30
CA THR A 608 -16.59 7.02 29.82
C THR A 608 -15.59 6.05 29.19
N VAL A 609 -14.33 6.04 29.64
CA VAL A 609 -13.32 5.09 29.12
C VAL A 609 -13.68 3.64 29.45
N THR A 610 -14.33 3.37 30.57
CA THR A 610 -14.84 2.02 30.90
C THR A 610 -15.93 1.57 29.94
N SER A 611 -16.90 2.42 29.61
CA SER A 611 -17.91 2.09 28.60
C SER A 611 -17.29 1.89 27.21
N LEU A 612 -16.28 2.68 26.82
CA LEU A 612 -15.56 2.49 25.55
C LEU A 612 -14.68 1.23 25.53
N ALA A 613 -14.14 0.80 26.68
CA ALA A 613 -13.43 -0.47 26.81
C ALA A 613 -14.39 -1.66 26.66
N ILE A 614 -15.58 -1.60 27.26
CA ILE A 614 -16.62 -2.62 27.09
C ILE A 614 -17.10 -2.68 25.64
N ALA A 615 -17.30 -1.53 24.99
CA ALA A 615 -17.63 -1.46 23.57
C ALA A 615 -16.59 -2.19 22.72
N ALA A 616 -15.29 -1.96 22.96
CA ALA A 616 -14.20 -2.62 22.24
C ALA A 616 -14.09 -4.12 22.54
N LEU A 617 -14.37 -4.55 23.78
CA LEU A 617 -14.42 -5.97 24.13
C LEU A 617 -15.60 -6.69 23.46
N ALA A 618 -16.78 -6.09 23.41
CA ALA A 618 -17.94 -6.65 22.74
C ALA A 618 -17.78 -6.66 21.20
N GLU A 619 -17.25 -5.57 20.63
CA GLU A 619 -16.83 -5.45 19.22
C GLU A 619 -15.88 -6.57 18.80
N ALA A 620 -14.92 -6.93 19.67
CA ALA A 620 -13.96 -8.00 19.43
C ALA A 620 -14.46 -9.43 19.75
N SER A 621 -15.60 -9.58 20.45
CA SER A 621 -16.13 -10.90 20.85
C SER A 621 -17.30 -11.37 19.98
N ASN A 622 -18.04 -10.42 19.38
CA ASN A 622 -19.18 -10.62 18.49
C ASN A 622 -18.96 -11.77 17.49
N PRO A 623 -19.84 -12.81 17.42
CA PRO A 623 -21.14 -12.92 18.10
C PRO A 623 -21.12 -13.54 19.50
N TYR A 624 -19.96 -14.01 19.99
CA TYR A 624 -19.86 -14.82 21.20
C TYR A 624 -19.59 -14.00 22.47
N GLY A 625 -19.73 -14.66 23.64
CA GLY A 625 -19.22 -14.15 24.92
C GLY A 625 -20.19 -13.36 25.79
N ILE A 626 -21.49 -13.33 25.47
CA ILE A 626 -22.52 -12.62 26.25
C ILE A 626 -22.51 -12.96 27.75
N GLU A 627 -22.25 -14.22 28.11
CA GLU A 627 -22.08 -14.70 29.50
C GLU A 627 -21.04 -13.91 30.31
N SER A 628 -20.02 -13.35 29.65
CA SER A 628 -18.98 -12.57 30.32
C SER A 628 -19.44 -11.15 30.69
N PHE A 629 -20.55 -10.67 30.12
CA PHE A 629 -21.04 -9.30 30.29
C PHE A 629 -22.22 -9.17 31.27
N ASP A 630 -22.83 -10.26 31.75
CA ASP A 630 -24.04 -10.25 32.60
C ASP A 630 -23.91 -9.34 33.83
N ASP A 631 -22.84 -9.51 34.62
CA ASP A 631 -22.45 -8.67 35.77
C ASP A 631 -22.45 -7.14 35.48
N ILE A 632 -22.28 -6.76 34.21
CA ILE A 632 -22.13 -5.39 33.72
C ILE A 632 -23.41 -4.81 33.10
N LEU A 633 -24.37 -5.65 32.67
CA LEU A 633 -25.58 -5.19 31.97
C LEU A 633 -26.34 -4.13 32.79
N ASN A 634 -26.75 -4.46 34.02
CA ASN A 634 -27.53 -3.55 34.87
C ASN A 634 -26.81 -2.21 35.16
N PRO A 635 -25.51 -2.18 35.51
CA PRO A 635 -24.70 -0.95 35.51
C PRO A 635 -24.73 -0.14 34.21
N LEU A 636 -24.60 -0.77 33.03
CA LEU A 636 -24.69 -0.06 31.74
C LEU A 636 -26.08 0.52 31.50
N TRP A 637 -27.14 -0.27 31.71
CA TRP A 637 -28.53 0.11 31.48
C TRP A 637 -28.97 1.27 32.36
N THR A 638 -28.63 1.23 33.65
CA THR A 638 -28.90 2.35 34.56
C THR A 638 -28.00 3.56 34.26
N GLY A 639 -26.79 3.34 33.75
CA GLY A 639 -25.90 4.38 33.23
C GLY A 639 -26.50 5.13 32.04
N ALA A 640 -26.93 4.43 30.99
CA ALA A 640 -27.51 5.01 29.78
C ALA A 640 -28.78 5.84 30.08
N ARG A 641 -29.61 5.43 31.03
CA ARG A 641 -30.77 6.23 31.46
C ARG A 641 -30.38 7.50 32.22
N LYS A 642 -29.34 7.46 33.06
CA LYS A 642 -28.91 8.55 33.96
C LYS A 642 -27.96 9.58 33.32
N GLN A 643 -27.01 9.16 32.49
CA GLN A 643 -25.99 10.05 31.90
C GLN A 643 -26.56 10.87 30.73
N ARG A 644 -25.90 11.99 30.38
CA ARG A 644 -26.21 12.85 29.21
C ARG A 644 -24.91 13.37 28.57
N GLY A 645 -25.02 13.89 27.34
CA GLY A 645 -23.87 14.40 26.56
C GLY A 645 -22.83 13.31 26.26
N LYS A 646 -21.55 13.67 26.15
CA LYS A 646 -20.46 12.73 25.79
C LYS A 646 -20.30 11.54 26.74
N GLY A 647 -20.76 11.65 27.98
CA GLY A 647 -20.87 10.50 28.89
C GLY A 647 -21.85 9.44 28.38
N LEU A 648 -23.05 9.87 27.93
CA LEU A 648 -24.07 8.99 27.37
C LEU A 648 -23.60 8.32 26.07
N ALA A 649 -22.87 9.02 25.20
CA ALA A 649 -22.36 8.46 23.95
C ALA A 649 -21.47 7.21 24.18
N GLY A 650 -20.63 7.20 25.22
CA GLY A 650 -19.84 6.02 25.60
C GLY A 650 -20.71 4.82 26.02
N PHE A 651 -21.75 5.06 26.83
CA PHE A 651 -22.68 4.02 27.26
C PHE A 651 -23.56 3.51 26.11
N LEU A 652 -24.03 4.38 25.21
CA LEU A 652 -24.80 3.98 24.02
C LEU A 652 -23.93 3.14 23.07
N LYS A 653 -22.65 3.51 22.83
CA LYS A 653 -21.74 2.65 22.05
C LYS A 653 -21.57 1.29 22.74
N ALA A 654 -21.29 1.26 24.05
CA ALA A 654 -21.12 0.00 24.79
C ALA A 654 -22.29 -0.97 24.61
N VAL A 655 -23.53 -0.47 24.71
CA VAL A 655 -24.72 -1.33 24.64
C VAL A 655 -25.09 -1.70 23.20
N GLY A 656 -24.90 -0.80 22.22
CA GLY A 656 -25.12 -1.14 20.80
C GLY A 656 -24.21 -2.27 20.31
N TYR A 657 -22.99 -2.38 20.85
CA TYR A 657 -22.10 -3.51 20.58
C TYR A 657 -22.41 -4.77 21.39
N ILE A 658 -23.26 -4.71 22.42
CA ILE A 658 -23.70 -5.88 23.20
C ILE A 658 -25.00 -6.48 22.65
N ILE A 659 -25.91 -5.66 22.09
CA ILE A 659 -27.21 -6.14 21.56
C ILE A 659 -27.07 -7.30 20.55
N PRO A 660 -26.12 -7.29 19.58
CA PRO A 660 -25.94 -8.40 18.64
C PRO A 660 -25.42 -9.72 19.25
N LEU A 661 -24.97 -9.71 20.52
CA LEU A 661 -24.53 -10.90 21.25
C LEU A 661 -25.67 -11.50 22.12
N MET A 662 -26.84 -10.86 22.16
CA MET A 662 -27.98 -11.28 22.99
C MET A 662 -28.97 -12.16 22.22
N ASP A 663 -29.59 -13.11 22.91
CA ASP A 663 -30.73 -13.88 22.38
C ASP A 663 -31.89 -12.96 21.98
N GLU A 664 -32.68 -13.38 20.98
CA GLU A 664 -33.75 -12.56 20.37
C GLU A 664 -34.69 -11.88 21.38
N GLU A 665 -35.14 -12.60 22.42
CA GLU A 665 -36.07 -12.09 23.43
C GLU A 665 -35.45 -10.93 24.22
N TYR A 666 -34.21 -11.09 24.69
CA TYR A 666 -33.47 -10.06 25.40
C TYR A 666 -33.13 -8.90 24.47
N ALA A 667 -32.67 -9.18 23.25
CA ALA A 667 -32.34 -8.17 22.25
C ALA A 667 -33.53 -7.26 21.91
N ASN A 668 -34.74 -7.81 21.77
CA ASN A 668 -35.97 -7.05 21.53
C ASN A 668 -36.36 -6.19 22.75
N TYR A 669 -36.39 -6.78 23.94
CA TYR A 669 -36.69 -6.08 25.20
C TYR A 669 -35.72 -4.91 25.44
N TYR A 670 -34.44 -5.09 25.14
CA TYR A 670 -33.42 -4.07 25.33
C TYR A 670 -33.36 -3.03 24.21
N THR A 671 -33.57 -3.43 22.94
CA THR A 671 -33.61 -2.48 21.81
C THR A 671 -34.78 -1.52 21.91
N SER A 672 -35.98 -1.99 22.29
CA SER A 672 -37.15 -1.12 22.45
C SER A 672 -36.91 0.00 23.48
N GLN A 673 -36.21 -0.30 24.58
CA GLN A 673 -35.83 0.69 25.59
C GLN A 673 -34.70 1.63 25.16
N ILE A 674 -33.82 1.19 24.25
CA ILE A 674 -32.81 2.06 23.64
C ILE A 674 -33.44 2.98 22.60
N MET A 675 -34.44 2.54 21.84
CA MET A 675 -34.98 3.33 20.74
C MET A 675 -35.58 4.66 21.22
N GLU A 676 -36.29 4.69 22.36
CA GLU A 676 -36.76 5.92 23.01
C GLU A 676 -35.61 6.92 23.33
N ILE A 677 -34.42 6.39 23.65
CA ILE A 677 -33.22 7.20 23.91
C ILE A 677 -32.60 7.65 22.58
N LEU A 678 -32.48 6.77 21.58
CA LEU A 678 -31.90 7.09 20.29
C LEU A 678 -32.69 8.19 19.56
N LEU A 679 -34.01 8.01 19.40
CA LEU A 679 -34.90 8.96 18.70
C LEU A 679 -34.76 10.37 19.28
N ARG A 680 -34.72 10.50 20.62
CA ARG A 680 -34.47 11.79 21.30
C ARG A 680 -33.11 12.40 20.93
N GLU A 681 -32.07 11.60 20.78
CA GLU A 681 -30.72 12.07 20.45
C GLU A 681 -30.49 12.22 18.92
N PHE A 682 -31.42 11.83 18.03
CA PHE A 682 -31.32 12.09 16.57
C PHE A 682 -31.17 13.59 16.28
N ALA A 683 -31.89 14.42 17.03
CA ALA A 683 -31.85 15.88 16.94
C ALA A 683 -30.58 16.51 17.58
N SER A 684 -29.67 15.70 18.15
CA SER A 684 -28.45 16.21 18.80
C SER A 684 -27.55 16.96 17.81
N PRO A 685 -26.96 18.10 18.20
CA PRO A 685 -25.97 18.80 17.37
C PRO A 685 -24.58 18.16 17.42
N ASP A 686 -24.30 17.27 18.37
CA ASP A 686 -22.97 16.68 18.58
C ASP A 686 -22.68 15.55 17.58
N GLU A 687 -21.62 15.70 16.79
CA GLU A 687 -21.21 14.70 15.80
C GLU A 687 -20.75 13.38 16.42
N GLU A 688 -20.13 13.39 17.61
CA GLU A 688 -19.76 12.15 18.30
C GLU A 688 -21.01 11.37 18.69
N MET A 689 -22.06 12.08 19.15
CA MET A 689 -23.35 11.46 19.44
C MET A 689 -23.98 10.90 18.18
N LYS A 690 -23.99 11.64 17.06
CA LYS A 690 -24.54 11.16 15.78
C LYS A 690 -23.85 9.90 15.26
N LYS A 691 -22.51 9.87 15.30
CA LYS A 691 -21.70 8.70 14.88
C LYS A 691 -22.03 7.47 15.72
N VAL A 692 -22.15 7.62 17.04
CA VAL A 692 -22.62 6.55 17.93
C VAL A 692 -24.05 6.13 17.60
N VAL A 693 -25.00 7.08 17.57
CA VAL A 693 -26.42 6.81 17.31
C VAL A 693 -26.61 6.05 15.99
N LEU A 694 -25.99 6.48 14.90
CA LEU A 694 -26.02 5.76 13.62
C LEU A 694 -25.49 4.33 13.75
N LYS A 695 -24.35 4.13 14.43
CA LYS A 695 -23.79 2.78 14.58
C LYS A 695 -24.67 1.88 15.44
N VAL A 696 -25.30 2.41 16.50
CA VAL A 696 -26.27 1.66 17.32
C VAL A 696 -27.52 1.31 16.51
N ILE A 697 -28.03 2.20 15.64
CA ILE A 697 -29.17 1.86 14.75
C ILE A 697 -28.77 0.72 13.79
N SER A 698 -27.59 0.78 13.18
CA SER A 698 -27.02 -0.29 12.34
C SER A 698 -27.01 -1.64 13.06
N GLN A 699 -26.56 -1.66 14.32
CA GLN A 699 -26.50 -2.86 15.15
C GLN A 699 -27.88 -3.39 15.57
N CYS A 700 -28.78 -2.50 16.02
CA CYS A 700 -30.16 -2.84 16.32
C CYS A 700 -30.89 -3.39 15.08
N ALA A 701 -30.66 -2.80 13.90
CA ALA A 701 -31.26 -3.25 12.64
C ALA A 701 -30.72 -4.61 12.18
N ALA A 702 -29.46 -4.93 12.40
CA ALA A 702 -28.92 -6.25 12.08
C ALA A 702 -29.56 -7.38 12.92
N THR A 703 -29.91 -7.08 14.17
CA THR A 703 -30.36 -8.05 15.18
C THR A 703 -31.74 -8.64 14.86
N GLU A 704 -31.96 -9.93 15.11
CA GLU A 704 -33.15 -10.66 14.62
C GLU A 704 -34.43 -10.35 15.40
N GLY A 705 -34.33 -10.05 16.70
CA GLY A 705 -35.47 -9.64 17.53
C GLY A 705 -36.14 -8.31 17.14
N VAL A 706 -35.65 -7.58 16.13
CA VAL A 706 -36.21 -6.30 15.67
C VAL A 706 -37.02 -6.49 14.39
N THR A 707 -38.35 -6.35 14.50
CA THR A 707 -39.25 -6.53 13.35
C THR A 707 -39.13 -5.39 12.34
N SER A 708 -39.28 -5.72 11.05
CA SER A 708 -39.23 -4.73 9.95
C SER A 708 -40.37 -3.71 10.03
N LEU A 709 -41.55 -4.09 10.54
CA LEU A 709 -42.67 -3.18 10.78
C LEU A 709 -42.32 -2.12 11.83
N TYR A 710 -41.69 -2.51 12.94
CA TYR A 710 -41.29 -1.57 14.00
C TYR A 710 -40.34 -0.49 13.48
N LEU A 711 -39.38 -0.86 12.62
CA LEU A 711 -38.48 0.08 11.95
C LEU A 711 -39.25 1.04 11.03
N LYS A 712 -40.17 0.53 10.21
CA LYS A 712 -40.99 1.34 9.29
C LYS A 712 -41.83 2.40 10.02
N GLU A 713 -42.50 2.02 11.11
CA GLU A 713 -43.40 2.91 11.84
C GLU A 713 -42.69 3.92 12.75
N ASN A 714 -41.57 3.53 13.40
CA ASN A 714 -40.98 4.31 14.50
C ASN A 714 -39.61 4.92 14.18
N VAL A 715 -38.88 4.44 13.17
CA VAL A 715 -37.46 4.79 12.96
C VAL A 715 -37.19 5.46 11.62
N LEU A 716 -37.74 4.95 10.51
CA LEU A 716 -37.38 5.42 9.16
C LEU A 716 -37.61 6.93 8.97
N ASP A 717 -38.79 7.43 9.29
CA ASP A 717 -39.17 8.79 8.92
C ASP A 717 -38.41 9.85 9.76
N GLU A 718 -38.08 9.55 11.02
CA GLU A 718 -37.19 10.40 11.82
C GLU A 718 -35.72 10.28 11.39
N PHE A 719 -35.28 9.10 10.93
CA PHE A 719 -33.93 8.86 10.41
C PHE A 719 -33.68 9.65 9.11
N PHE A 720 -34.57 9.53 8.12
CA PHE A 720 -34.45 10.29 6.87
C PHE A 720 -34.55 11.81 7.11
N LYS A 721 -35.44 12.26 7.99
CA LYS A 721 -35.57 13.68 8.37
C LYS A 721 -34.33 14.26 9.06
N SER A 722 -33.61 13.45 9.85
CA SER A 722 -32.48 13.89 10.70
C SER A 722 -31.11 13.74 10.04
N PHE A 723 -30.90 12.65 9.30
CA PHE A 723 -29.60 12.25 8.76
C PHE A 723 -29.48 12.43 7.23
N TRP A 724 -30.56 12.34 6.46
CA TRP A 724 -30.53 12.60 5.02
C TRP A 724 -30.68 14.10 4.71
N VAL A 725 -29.59 14.83 4.95
CA VAL A 725 -29.49 16.28 4.76
C VAL A 725 -28.22 16.61 3.98
N ARG A 726 -28.27 17.54 3.01
CA ARG A 726 -27.12 17.97 2.16
C ARG A 726 -25.79 18.17 2.92
N ARG A 727 -25.84 18.63 4.19
CA ARG A 727 -24.65 18.78 5.06
C ARG A 727 -23.91 17.47 5.37
N MET A 728 -24.63 16.36 5.57
CA MET A 728 -24.05 15.06 5.92
C MET A 728 -23.27 14.44 4.75
N ALA A 729 -23.60 14.82 3.51
CA ALA A 729 -22.90 14.37 2.31
C ALA A 729 -21.58 15.12 2.02
N LEU A 730 -21.27 16.20 2.75
CA LEU A 730 -20.03 16.98 2.57
C LEU A 730 -18.85 16.42 3.38
N ASP A 731 -19.10 15.79 4.53
CA ASP A 731 -18.08 15.08 5.30
C ASP A 731 -18.06 13.59 4.89
N LYS A 732 -16.93 13.14 4.36
CA LYS A 732 -16.67 11.74 3.96
C LYS A 732 -16.97 10.72 5.07
N ARG A 733 -16.73 11.07 6.35
CA ARG A 733 -16.90 10.14 7.47
C ARG A 733 -18.37 9.96 7.83
N ASN A 734 -19.10 11.07 8.03
CA ASN A 734 -20.54 11.06 8.25
C ASN A 734 -21.31 10.50 7.03
N TYR A 735 -20.90 10.85 5.80
CA TYR A 735 -21.36 10.25 4.54
C TYR A 735 -21.32 8.73 4.60
N ARG A 736 -20.14 8.15 4.89
CA ARG A 736 -19.93 6.70 4.88
C ARG A 736 -20.81 6.01 5.92
N GLN A 737 -20.86 6.54 7.14
CA GLN A 737 -21.68 5.98 8.21
C GLN A 737 -23.18 6.04 7.86
N VAL A 738 -23.68 7.11 7.24
CA VAL A 738 -25.09 7.21 6.82
C VAL A 738 -25.40 6.22 5.69
N VAL A 739 -24.52 6.07 4.70
CA VAL A 739 -24.69 5.09 3.61
C VAL A 739 -24.73 3.66 4.15
N GLU A 740 -23.75 3.27 4.96
CA GLU A 740 -23.68 1.92 5.57
C GLU A 740 -24.91 1.65 6.45
N THR A 741 -25.27 2.57 7.36
CA THR A 741 -26.46 2.43 8.22
C THR A 741 -27.77 2.34 7.41
N THR A 742 -27.88 3.04 6.28
CA THR A 742 -29.07 2.98 5.42
C THR A 742 -29.18 1.63 4.70
N VAL A 743 -28.06 1.02 4.33
CA VAL A 743 -28.02 -0.33 3.74
C VAL A 743 -28.39 -1.40 4.78
N ASP A 744 -27.82 -1.32 6.00
CA ASP A 744 -28.13 -2.26 7.10
C ASP A 744 -29.63 -2.26 7.43
N ILE A 745 -30.24 -1.07 7.54
CA ILE A 745 -31.70 -0.93 7.72
C ILE A 745 -32.45 -1.53 6.52
N GLY A 746 -32.00 -1.24 5.29
CA GLY A 746 -32.60 -1.74 4.05
C GLY A 746 -32.68 -3.27 3.98
N GLN A 747 -31.70 -3.99 4.54
CA GLN A 747 -31.67 -5.45 4.54
C GLN A 747 -32.84 -6.09 5.32
N LYS A 748 -33.33 -5.48 6.41
CA LYS A 748 -34.56 -5.94 7.11
C LYS A 748 -35.83 -5.32 6.52
N VAL A 749 -35.75 -4.08 6.03
CA VAL A 749 -36.92 -3.25 5.70
C VAL A 749 -37.47 -3.48 4.28
N GLY A 750 -36.63 -3.95 3.36
CA GLY A 750 -36.93 -4.12 1.94
C GLY A 750 -36.30 -3.04 1.07
N ALA A 751 -36.01 -3.36 -0.20
CA ALA A 751 -35.29 -2.47 -1.10
C ALA A 751 -36.18 -1.30 -1.56
N SER A 752 -37.43 -1.59 -1.96
CA SER A 752 -38.37 -0.61 -2.50
C SER A 752 -38.70 0.50 -1.50
N GLU A 753 -38.89 0.14 -0.22
CA GLU A 753 -39.26 1.07 0.87
C GLU A 753 -38.22 2.16 1.12
N ILE A 754 -36.93 1.82 0.98
CA ILE A 754 -35.82 2.78 1.08
C ILE A 754 -35.64 3.51 -0.25
N ILE A 755 -35.53 2.78 -1.37
CA ILE A 755 -35.27 3.36 -2.69
C ILE A 755 -36.35 4.40 -3.06
N GLU A 756 -37.62 4.19 -2.71
CA GLU A 756 -38.69 5.19 -2.92
C GLU A 756 -38.43 6.51 -2.18
N ARG A 757 -37.95 6.46 -0.92
CA ARG A 757 -37.59 7.66 -0.14
C ARG A 757 -36.38 8.38 -0.72
N VAL A 758 -35.36 7.66 -1.19
CA VAL A 758 -34.09 8.27 -1.63
C VAL A 758 -34.07 8.65 -3.12
N VAL A 759 -34.88 8.04 -4.00
CA VAL A 759 -34.88 8.30 -5.46
C VAL A 759 -35.14 9.77 -5.81
N VAL A 760 -35.85 10.53 -4.96
CA VAL A 760 -36.03 12.00 -5.16
C VAL A 760 -34.68 12.74 -5.12
N ASN A 761 -33.75 12.29 -4.28
CA ASN A 761 -32.44 12.91 -4.09
C ASN A 761 -31.49 12.73 -5.30
N LEU A 762 -31.77 11.79 -6.21
CA LEU A 762 -31.02 11.61 -7.47
C LEU A 762 -31.10 12.85 -8.38
N LYS A 763 -32.12 13.69 -8.21
CA LYS A 763 -32.33 14.94 -8.97
C LYS A 763 -32.08 16.20 -8.14
N ASP A 764 -31.46 16.09 -6.97
CA ASP A 764 -31.01 17.25 -6.18
C ASP A 764 -29.87 18.00 -6.90
N GLU A 765 -29.77 19.31 -6.68
CA GLU A 765 -28.73 20.18 -7.25
C GLU A 765 -27.31 19.84 -6.72
N SER A 766 -27.22 19.23 -5.54
CA SER A 766 -25.94 18.95 -4.88
C SER A 766 -25.36 17.61 -5.35
N GLU A 767 -24.32 17.67 -6.18
CA GLU A 767 -23.63 16.47 -6.71
C GLU A 767 -23.14 15.51 -5.62
N ALA A 768 -22.65 16.01 -4.48
CA ALA A 768 -22.26 15.18 -3.33
C ALA A 768 -23.46 14.41 -2.73
N TYR A 769 -24.65 15.03 -2.68
CA TYR A 769 -25.87 14.40 -2.18
C TYR A 769 -26.45 13.41 -3.19
N ARG A 770 -26.34 13.68 -4.49
CA ARG A 770 -26.58 12.70 -5.56
C ARG A 770 -25.63 11.51 -5.44
N LYS A 771 -24.34 11.73 -5.23
CA LYS A 771 -23.33 10.67 -5.04
C LYS A 771 -23.65 9.79 -3.83
N MET A 772 -24.05 10.37 -2.69
CA MET A 772 -24.48 9.63 -1.48
C MET A 772 -25.70 8.74 -1.78
N THR A 773 -26.64 9.27 -2.55
CA THR A 773 -27.82 8.53 -3.02
C THR A 773 -27.44 7.37 -3.93
N VAL A 774 -26.58 7.60 -4.92
CA VAL A 774 -26.16 6.57 -5.87
C VAL A 774 -25.34 5.47 -5.19
N GLU A 775 -24.46 5.79 -4.23
CA GLU A 775 -23.74 4.75 -3.47
C GLU A 775 -24.68 3.90 -2.60
N THR A 776 -25.70 4.52 -2.02
CA THR A 776 -26.73 3.79 -1.25
C THR A 776 -27.54 2.87 -2.15
N VAL A 777 -28.02 3.37 -3.30
CA VAL A 777 -28.70 2.57 -4.33
C VAL A 777 -27.82 1.43 -4.83
N GLU A 778 -26.54 1.68 -5.09
CA GLU A 778 -25.57 0.69 -5.57
C GLU A 778 -25.43 -0.48 -4.60
N LYS A 779 -25.13 -0.18 -3.33
CA LYS A 779 -24.99 -1.18 -2.26
C LYS A 779 -26.29 -1.93 -1.96
N MET A 780 -27.44 -1.24 -1.99
CA MET A 780 -28.74 -1.88 -1.77
C MET A 780 -29.14 -2.81 -2.91
N VAL A 781 -28.98 -2.38 -4.17
CA VAL A 781 -29.32 -3.20 -5.34
C VAL A 781 -28.31 -4.35 -5.53
N ALA A 782 -27.05 -4.17 -5.11
CA ALA A 782 -26.06 -5.26 -5.08
C ALA A 782 -26.34 -6.33 -4.01
N SER A 783 -26.99 -5.97 -2.89
CA SER A 783 -27.27 -6.91 -1.78
C SER A 783 -28.68 -7.53 -1.84
N LEU A 784 -29.69 -6.79 -2.28
CA LEU A 784 -31.10 -7.24 -2.32
C LEU A 784 -31.63 -7.49 -3.75
N GLY A 785 -30.86 -7.12 -4.78
CA GLY A 785 -31.31 -7.16 -6.17
C GLY A 785 -32.39 -6.12 -6.49
N ALA A 786 -33.10 -6.32 -7.60
CA ALA A 786 -34.15 -5.42 -8.09
C ALA A 786 -35.54 -6.08 -8.17
N ALA A 787 -35.74 -7.25 -7.54
CA ALA A 787 -36.99 -8.00 -7.60
C ALA A 787 -38.16 -7.29 -6.89
N ASP A 788 -37.87 -6.63 -5.77
CA ASP A 788 -38.81 -5.86 -4.94
C ASP A 788 -39.24 -4.52 -5.58
N ILE A 789 -38.52 -4.06 -6.61
CA ILE A 789 -38.73 -2.74 -7.24
C ILE A 789 -39.92 -2.81 -8.21
N GLY A 790 -41.01 -2.10 -7.89
CA GLY A 790 -42.17 -1.95 -8.79
C GLY A 790 -41.88 -1.07 -10.03
N GLU A 791 -42.66 -1.27 -11.10
CA GLU A 791 -42.50 -0.61 -12.41
C GLU A 791 -42.34 0.92 -12.33
N ARG A 792 -43.23 1.61 -11.60
CA ARG A 792 -43.15 3.08 -11.41
C ARG A 792 -41.90 3.52 -10.63
N LEU A 793 -41.34 2.66 -9.79
CA LEU A 793 -40.09 2.94 -9.08
C LEU A 793 -38.88 2.66 -9.98
N GLU A 794 -38.93 1.65 -10.85
CA GLU A 794 -37.94 1.40 -11.91
C GLU A 794 -37.84 2.60 -12.87
N GLU A 795 -38.95 3.13 -13.37
CA GLU A 795 -38.96 4.33 -14.22
C GLU A 795 -38.27 5.52 -13.55
N ARG A 796 -38.68 5.85 -12.31
CA ARG A 796 -38.11 6.96 -11.53
C ARG A 796 -36.63 6.74 -11.20
N LEU A 797 -36.24 5.48 -10.95
CA LEU A 797 -34.86 5.11 -10.66
C LEU A 797 -33.97 5.27 -11.89
N ILE A 798 -34.39 4.78 -13.06
CA ILE A 798 -33.62 4.92 -14.31
C ILE A 798 -33.53 6.38 -14.75
N ASP A 799 -34.63 7.15 -14.66
CA ASP A 799 -34.66 8.59 -14.97
C ASP A 799 -33.78 9.40 -13.98
N GLY A 800 -33.84 9.10 -12.69
CA GLY A 800 -32.95 9.68 -11.68
C GLY A 800 -31.47 9.32 -11.89
N MET A 801 -31.18 8.06 -12.22
CA MET A 801 -29.82 7.58 -12.50
C MET A 801 -29.26 8.18 -13.80
N LEU A 802 -30.08 8.36 -14.85
CA LEU A 802 -29.69 9.05 -16.07
C LEU A 802 -29.37 10.53 -15.81
N HIS A 803 -30.18 11.21 -14.99
CA HIS A 803 -29.93 12.59 -14.59
C HIS A 803 -28.62 12.74 -13.79
N ALA A 804 -28.45 11.91 -12.76
CA ALA A 804 -27.23 11.85 -11.95
C ALA A 804 -25.99 11.36 -12.73
N PHE A 805 -26.18 10.65 -13.86
CA PHE A 805 -25.11 10.30 -14.79
C PHE A 805 -24.77 11.43 -15.76
N GLN A 806 -25.76 12.20 -16.22
CA GLN A 806 -25.55 13.30 -17.17
C GLN A 806 -24.90 14.52 -16.52
N GLU A 807 -25.38 14.96 -15.35
CA GLU A 807 -24.95 16.19 -14.66
C GLU A 807 -23.76 16.00 -13.70
N GLN A 808 -22.71 15.30 -14.14
CA GLN A 808 -21.48 15.15 -13.34
C GLN A 808 -20.47 16.23 -13.69
N SER A 809 -19.85 16.83 -12.66
CA SER A 809 -18.67 17.70 -12.80
C SER A 809 -17.36 16.94 -12.56
N VAL A 810 -17.40 15.82 -11.83
CA VAL A 810 -16.26 14.92 -11.58
C VAL A 810 -16.68 13.48 -11.85
N GLU A 811 -15.89 12.75 -12.66
CA GLU A 811 -16.22 11.38 -13.07
C GLU A 811 -15.89 10.33 -12.00
N ASP A 812 -16.77 10.23 -11.00
CA ASP A 812 -16.66 9.24 -9.93
C ASP A 812 -16.96 7.79 -10.39
N ILE A 813 -16.14 6.85 -9.91
CA ILE A 813 -16.35 5.40 -10.12
C ILE A 813 -17.65 4.93 -9.45
N VAL A 814 -18.04 5.54 -8.32
CA VAL A 814 -19.29 5.26 -7.61
C VAL A 814 -20.51 5.40 -8.51
N MET A 815 -20.56 6.45 -9.33
CA MET A 815 -21.69 6.69 -10.24
C MET A 815 -21.76 5.64 -11.36
N LEU A 816 -20.60 5.24 -11.89
CA LEU A 816 -20.46 4.18 -12.89
C LEU A 816 -20.79 2.80 -12.33
N ASN A 817 -20.43 2.53 -11.07
CA ASN A 817 -20.84 1.33 -10.34
C ASN A 817 -22.35 1.30 -10.18
N GLY A 818 -22.96 2.34 -9.60
CA GLY A 818 -24.41 2.40 -9.37
C GLY A 818 -25.22 2.22 -10.64
N PHE A 819 -24.83 2.88 -11.73
CA PHE A 819 -25.51 2.71 -13.02
C PHE A 819 -25.36 1.28 -13.57
N GLY A 820 -24.16 0.70 -13.50
CA GLY A 820 -23.92 -0.68 -13.93
C GLY A 820 -24.70 -1.70 -13.09
N SER A 821 -24.68 -1.57 -11.76
CA SER A 821 -25.36 -2.46 -10.83
C SER A 821 -26.89 -2.41 -10.99
N VAL A 822 -27.47 -1.22 -11.16
CA VAL A 822 -28.92 -1.07 -11.43
C VAL A 822 -29.32 -1.70 -12.76
N VAL A 823 -28.60 -1.45 -13.86
CA VAL A 823 -28.89 -2.06 -15.17
C VAL A 823 -28.73 -3.58 -15.14
N ASN A 824 -27.70 -4.09 -14.46
CA ASN A 824 -27.44 -5.53 -14.34
C ASN A 824 -28.49 -6.24 -13.47
N ALA A 825 -28.97 -5.61 -12.39
CA ALA A 825 -29.99 -6.19 -11.52
C ALA A 825 -31.40 -6.17 -12.13
N LEU A 826 -31.71 -5.17 -12.96
CA LEU A 826 -32.96 -5.12 -13.74
C LEU A 826 -32.95 -6.10 -14.93
N GLY A 827 -31.78 -6.35 -15.52
CA GLY A 827 -31.59 -7.33 -16.59
C GLY A 827 -32.55 -7.10 -17.76
N THR A 828 -33.38 -8.11 -18.06
CA THR A 828 -34.38 -8.04 -19.15
C THR A 828 -35.43 -6.95 -18.96
N ARG A 829 -35.71 -6.49 -17.73
CA ARG A 829 -36.63 -5.35 -17.49
C ARG A 829 -36.10 -4.06 -18.09
N CYS A 830 -34.78 -3.91 -18.17
CA CYS A 830 -34.13 -2.69 -18.66
C CYS A 830 -34.37 -2.41 -20.17
N LYS A 831 -34.90 -3.38 -20.94
CA LYS A 831 -35.07 -3.31 -22.40
C LYS A 831 -35.72 -2.01 -22.93
N PRO A 832 -36.80 -1.45 -22.35
CA PRO A 832 -37.41 -0.20 -22.85
C PRO A 832 -36.48 1.01 -22.75
N TYR A 833 -35.58 1.03 -21.77
CA TYR A 833 -34.69 2.15 -21.50
C TYR A 833 -33.36 2.07 -22.25
N LEU A 834 -32.94 0.87 -22.71
CA LEU A 834 -31.68 0.67 -23.44
C LEU A 834 -31.45 1.66 -24.60
N PRO A 835 -32.45 2.02 -25.45
CA PRO A 835 -32.25 3.02 -26.50
C PRO A 835 -31.88 4.42 -25.96
N GLN A 836 -32.47 4.85 -24.85
CA GLN A 836 -32.18 6.13 -24.19
C GLN A 836 -30.80 6.12 -23.51
N ILE A 837 -30.46 5.00 -22.86
CA ILE A 837 -29.14 4.76 -22.25
C ILE A 837 -28.05 4.81 -23.33
N VAL A 838 -28.21 4.07 -24.42
CA VAL A 838 -27.27 4.06 -25.57
C VAL A 838 -27.18 5.45 -26.22
N SER A 839 -28.27 6.19 -26.34
CA SER A 839 -28.23 7.57 -26.85
C SER A 839 -27.45 8.51 -25.92
N THR A 840 -27.58 8.37 -24.60
CA THR A 840 -26.81 9.15 -23.61
C THR A 840 -25.33 8.79 -23.65
N ILE A 841 -25.00 7.50 -23.81
CA ILE A 841 -23.63 6.99 -23.97
C ILE A 841 -22.99 7.56 -25.24
N LEU A 842 -23.67 7.49 -26.39
CA LEU A 842 -23.16 8.03 -27.67
C LEU A 842 -22.93 9.56 -27.61
N TRP A 843 -23.79 10.28 -26.88
CA TRP A 843 -23.59 11.72 -26.63
C TRP A 843 -22.39 11.99 -25.72
N ARG A 844 -22.25 11.25 -24.60
CA ARG A 844 -21.09 11.37 -23.69
C ARG A 844 -19.77 10.95 -24.35
N LEU A 845 -19.78 9.96 -25.24
CA LEU A 845 -18.60 9.55 -26.02
C LEU A 845 -18.15 10.62 -27.04
N ASN A 846 -19.02 11.57 -27.39
CA ASN A 846 -18.67 12.74 -28.20
C ASN A 846 -18.25 13.97 -27.36
N ASN A 847 -18.16 13.86 -26.03
CA ASN A 847 -17.77 14.99 -25.18
C ASN A 847 -16.28 15.32 -25.34
N LYS A 848 -15.93 16.60 -25.18
CA LYS A 848 -14.56 17.12 -25.26
C LYS A 848 -13.65 16.57 -24.16
N SER A 849 -14.19 16.40 -22.94
CA SER A 849 -13.46 15.85 -21.80
C SER A 849 -13.14 14.35 -22.03
N PRO A 850 -11.86 13.94 -21.97
CA PRO A 850 -11.46 12.55 -22.18
C PRO A 850 -12.03 11.63 -21.09
N THR A 851 -12.10 12.12 -19.85
CA THR A 851 -12.64 11.43 -18.68
C THR A 851 -14.11 11.00 -18.85
N VAL A 852 -14.98 11.86 -19.41
CA VAL A 852 -16.36 11.47 -19.78
C VAL A 852 -16.38 10.41 -20.89
N ARG A 853 -15.49 10.51 -21.90
CA ARG A 853 -15.38 9.48 -22.95
C ARG A 853 -14.95 8.13 -22.39
N GLN A 854 -14.01 8.12 -21.44
CA GLN A 854 -13.61 6.93 -20.69
C GLN A 854 -14.79 6.34 -19.92
N GLN A 855 -15.51 7.14 -19.12
CA GLN A 855 -16.62 6.65 -18.31
C GLN A 855 -17.76 6.09 -19.17
N ALA A 856 -18.02 6.69 -20.34
CA ALA A 856 -18.98 6.17 -21.32
C ALA A 856 -18.55 4.80 -21.88
N ALA A 857 -17.27 4.61 -22.21
CA ALA A 857 -16.75 3.32 -22.68
C ALA A 857 -16.71 2.26 -21.57
N ASP A 858 -16.25 2.61 -20.37
CA ASP A 858 -16.25 1.71 -19.21
C ASP A 858 -17.71 1.33 -18.80
N LEU A 859 -18.73 2.14 -19.11
CA LEU A 859 -20.15 1.78 -18.96
C LEU A 859 -20.62 0.77 -20.03
N ILE A 860 -20.26 0.95 -21.31
CA ILE A 860 -20.57 -0.03 -22.38
C ILE A 860 -20.05 -1.43 -21.99
N SER A 861 -18.84 -1.48 -21.45
CA SER A 861 -18.20 -2.72 -20.99
C SER A 861 -19.03 -3.48 -19.94
N ARG A 862 -19.78 -2.76 -19.08
CA ARG A 862 -20.63 -3.33 -18.04
C ARG A 862 -22.00 -3.78 -18.57
N ILE A 863 -22.65 -2.96 -19.41
CA ILE A 863 -24.02 -3.24 -19.89
C ILE A 863 -24.09 -4.23 -21.06
N ALA A 864 -22.97 -4.55 -21.72
CA ALA A 864 -22.94 -5.40 -22.91
C ALA A 864 -23.67 -6.74 -22.74
N MET A 865 -23.54 -7.40 -21.57
CA MET A 865 -24.22 -8.66 -21.29
C MET A 865 -25.75 -8.49 -21.23
N VAL A 866 -26.24 -7.42 -20.58
CA VAL A 866 -27.67 -7.09 -20.49
C VAL A 866 -28.24 -6.77 -21.87
N MET A 867 -27.51 -6.02 -22.71
CA MET A 867 -27.93 -5.72 -24.07
C MET A 867 -28.18 -6.99 -24.91
N LYS A 868 -27.36 -8.04 -24.72
CA LYS A 868 -27.56 -9.35 -25.38
C LYS A 868 -28.72 -10.14 -24.79
N GLN A 869 -28.90 -10.14 -23.46
CA GLN A 869 -30.06 -10.74 -22.80
C GLN A 869 -31.38 -10.10 -23.24
N CYS A 870 -31.38 -8.79 -23.52
CA CYS A 870 -32.52 -8.07 -24.10
C CYS A 870 -32.70 -8.30 -25.62
N GLY A 871 -31.76 -8.95 -26.30
CA GLY A 871 -31.79 -9.21 -27.75
C GLY A 871 -31.45 -8.00 -28.63
N GLU A 872 -30.83 -6.95 -28.09
CA GLU A 872 -30.57 -5.68 -28.80
C GLU A 872 -29.23 -5.70 -29.58
N ASP A 873 -29.03 -6.73 -30.39
CA ASP A 873 -27.80 -6.93 -31.19
C ASP A 873 -27.52 -5.76 -32.15
N ALA A 874 -28.57 -5.12 -32.69
CA ALA A 874 -28.42 -3.95 -33.57
C ALA A 874 -27.83 -2.72 -32.84
N LEU A 875 -28.16 -2.53 -31.55
CA LEU A 875 -27.58 -1.46 -30.74
C LEU A 875 -26.11 -1.76 -30.39
N MET A 876 -25.77 -3.02 -30.11
CA MET A 876 -24.38 -3.42 -29.90
C MET A 876 -23.52 -3.31 -31.16
N GLY A 877 -24.06 -3.66 -32.33
CA GLY A 877 -23.39 -3.44 -33.62
C GLY A 877 -23.10 -1.95 -33.88
N LYS A 878 -24.09 -1.08 -33.60
CA LYS A 878 -23.90 0.38 -33.70
C LYS A 878 -22.83 0.91 -32.73
N LEU A 879 -22.80 0.41 -31.48
CA LEU A 879 -21.73 0.74 -30.53
C LEU A 879 -20.36 0.20 -31.00
N GLY A 880 -20.30 -0.99 -31.59
CA GLY A 880 -19.07 -1.59 -32.12
C GLY A 880 -18.44 -0.76 -33.25
N VAL A 881 -19.25 -0.27 -34.20
CA VAL A 881 -18.79 0.64 -35.27
C VAL A 881 -18.28 1.97 -34.69
N VAL A 882 -19.03 2.60 -33.80
CA VAL A 882 -18.61 3.89 -33.20
C VAL A 882 -17.34 3.74 -32.35
N LEU A 883 -17.23 2.68 -31.55
CA LEU A 883 -16.00 2.40 -30.79
C LEU A 883 -14.80 2.09 -31.69
N TYR A 884 -15.02 1.49 -32.86
CA TYR A 884 -13.97 1.25 -33.86
C TYR A 884 -13.43 2.55 -34.46
N GLU A 885 -14.29 3.53 -34.75
CA GLU A 885 -13.86 4.84 -35.24
C GLU A 885 -12.94 5.55 -34.23
N TYR A 886 -13.20 5.40 -32.92
CA TYR A 886 -12.36 5.95 -31.85
C TYR A 886 -11.08 5.14 -31.52
N LEU A 887 -10.69 4.12 -32.29
CA LEU A 887 -9.36 3.49 -32.13
C LEU A 887 -8.17 4.43 -32.44
N GLY A 888 -8.44 5.63 -32.96
CA GLY A 888 -7.46 6.72 -33.12
C GLY A 888 -7.35 7.68 -31.93
N GLU A 889 -8.02 7.41 -30.80
CA GLU A 889 -8.03 8.27 -29.60
C GLU A 889 -6.61 8.54 -29.05
N GLU A 890 -6.31 9.82 -28.80
CA GLU A 890 -4.99 10.28 -28.35
C GLU A 890 -4.74 9.96 -26.87
N TYR A 891 -5.80 9.97 -26.05
CA TYR A 891 -5.71 9.74 -24.61
C TYR A 891 -5.70 8.25 -24.28
N PRO A 892 -4.59 7.67 -23.77
CA PRO A 892 -4.44 6.22 -23.66
C PRO A 892 -5.30 5.59 -22.56
N GLU A 893 -5.73 6.36 -21.55
CA GLU A 893 -6.68 5.90 -20.54
C GLU A 893 -8.08 5.70 -21.16
N VAL A 894 -8.49 6.60 -22.07
CA VAL A 894 -9.74 6.50 -22.86
C VAL A 894 -9.65 5.36 -23.87
N LEU A 895 -8.57 5.29 -24.66
CA LEU A 895 -8.35 4.23 -25.64
C LEU A 895 -8.37 2.83 -24.98
N GLY A 896 -7.75 2.66 -23.81
CA GLY A 896 -7.83 1.41 -23.04
C GLY A 896 -9.26 1.04 -22.61
N SER A 897 -10.10 2.04 -22.36
CA SER A 897 -11.53 1.87 -22.01
C SER A 897 -12.35 1.44 -23.22
N ILE A 898 -12.11 2.09 -24.38
CA ILE A 898 -12.73 1.75 -25.69
C ILE A 898 -12.39 0.31 -26.09
N LEU A 899 -11.13 -0.09 -25.93
CA LEU A 899 -10.68 -1.47 -26.17
C LEU A 899 -11.31 -2.47 -25.19
N GLY A 900 -11.45 -2.09 -23.91
CA GLY A 900 -12.18 -2.88 -22.92
C GLY A 900 -13.65 -3.08 -23.28
N ALA A 901 -14.33 -2.04 -23.77
CA ALA A 901 -15.70 -2.10 -24.27
C ALA A 901 -15.83 -3.01 -25.49
N LEU A 902 -14.94 -2.87 -26.48
CA LEU A 902 -14.89 -3.74 -27.66
C LEU A 902 -14.62 -5.21 -27.30
N ARG A 903 -13.72 -5.47 -26.34
CA ARG A 903 -13.48 -6.82 -25.78
C ARG A 903 -14.75 -7.40 -25.19
N SER A 904 -15.52 -6.62 -24.44
CA SER A 904 -16.80 -7.07 -23.87
C SER A 904 -17.85 -7.34 -24.95
N ILE A 905 -17.99 -6.46 -25.95
CA ILE A 905 -18.91 -6.68 -27.10
C ILE A 905 -18.53 -7.95 -27.89
N VAL A 906 -17.26 -8.12 -28.28
CA VAL A 906 -16.78 -9.32 -29.00
C VAL A 906 -16.95 -10.60 -28.18
N THR A 907 -16.85 -10.50 -26.84
CA THR A 907 -17.09 -11.63 -25.92
C THR A 907 -18.57 -12.05 -25.87
N VAL A 908 -19.51 -11.16 -26.22
CA VAL A 908 -20.96 -11.35 -26.02
C VAL A 908 -21.75 -11.50 -27.33
N VAL A 909 -21.46 -10.70 -28.37
CA VAL A 909 -22.13 -10.78 -29.68
C VAL A 909 -21.71 -12.02 -30.47
N GLY A 910 -20.44 -12.43 -30.32
CA GLY A 910 -19.83 -13.47 -31.16
C GLY A 910 -19.35 -12.94 -32.51
N ILE A 911 -18.54 -13.74 -33.20
CA ILE A 911 -17.67 -13.24 -34.27
C ILE A 911 -18.39 -13.04 -35.61
N ALA A 912 -19.35 -13.91 -35.96
CA ALA A 912 -20.06 -13.85 -37.24
C ALA A 912 -21.04 -12.66 -37.37
N GLN A 913 -21.41 -12.03 -36.26
CA GLN A 913 -22.36 -10.90 -36.21
C GLN A 913 -21.69 -9.56 -35.85
N MET A 914 -20.37 -9.55 -35.64
CA MET A 914 -19.64 -8.35 -35.24
C MET A 914 -19.57 -7.33 -36.39
N GLN A 915 -19.86 -6.06 -36.06
CA GLN A 915 -19.64 -4.91 -36.94
C GLN A 915 -18.71 -3.93 -36.21
N PRO A 916 -17.55 -3.54 -36.79
CA PRO A 916 -17.01 -3.97 -38.09
C PRO A 916 -16.50 -5.43 -38.10
N PRO A 917 -16.24 -6.01 -39.29
CA PRO A 917 -15.68 -7.35 -39.41
C PRO A 917 -14.27 -7.46 -38.78
N ILE A 918 -13.99 -8.61 -38.15
CA ILE A 918 -12.72 -8.86 -37.45
C ILE A 918 -11.48 -8.73 -38.36
N LYS A 919 -11.64 -9.06 -39.64
CA LYS A 919 -10.62 -8.90 -40.68
C LYS A 919 -10.10 -7.47 -40.84
N GLU A 920 -10.91 -6.47 -40.50
CA GLU A 920 -10.55 -5.04 -40.51
C GLU A 920 -10.08 -4.57 -39.13
N LEU A 921 -10.72 -5.09 -38.06
CA LEU A 921 -10.36 -4.78 -36.68
C LEU A 921 -8.91 -5.17 -36.33
N VAL A 922 -8.49 -6.41 -36.62
CA VAL A 922 -7.19 -6.93 -36.17
C VAL A 922 -5.99 -6.15 -36.73
N PRO A 923 -5.89 -5.85 -38.05
CA PRO A 923 -4.82 -5.00 -38.58
C PRO A 923 -4.78 -3.57 -38.00
N ARG A 924 -5.90 -3.09 -37.43
CA ARG A 924 -5.98 -1.81 -36.70
C ARG A 924 -5.52 -1.94 -35.25
N LEU A 925 -5.67 -3.11 -34.63
CA LEU A 925 -5.16 -3.42 -33.28
C LEU A 925 -3.65 -3.65 -33.26
N THR A 926 -3.06 -4.26 -34.30
CA THR A 926 -1.62 -4.60 -34.29
C THR A 926 -0.71 -3.39 -33.97
N PRO A 927 -0.85 -2.20 -34.59
CA PRO A 927 -0.07 -1.02 -34.21
C PRO A 927 -0.31 -0.52 -32.77
N ILE A 928 -1.49 -0.79 -32.19
CA ILE A 928 -1.88 -0.35 -30.85
C ILE A 928 -1.17 -1.17 -29.77
N LEU A 929 -0.78 -2.42 -30.04
CA LEU A 929 0.07 -3.22 -29.15
C LEU A 929 1.38 -2.50 -28.79
N ARG A 930 1.91 -1.68 -29.70
CA ARG A 930 3.15 -0.89 -29.48
C ARG A 930 2.97 0.33 -28.58
N ASN A 931 1.74 0.66 -28.17
CA ASN A 931 1.49 1.72 -27.20
C ASN A 931 2.14 1.34 -25.85
N ARG A 932 2.80 2.30 -25.19
CA ARG A 932 3.52 2.06 -23.92
C ARG A 932 2.60 2.04 -22.69
N HIS A 933 1.34 2.43 -22.83
CA HIS A 933 0.43 2.60 -21.69
C HIS A 933 -0.20 1.27 -21.24
N GLU A 934 -0.06 0.93 -19.95
CA GLU A 934 -0.46 -0.37 -19.42
C GLU A 934 -1.94 -0.71 -19.65
N LYS A 935 -2.87 0.24 -19.44
CA LYS A 935 -4.33 0.02 -19.69
C LYS A 935 -4.62 -0.28 -21.17
N VAL A 936 -3.80 0.23 -22.11
CA VAL A 936 -3.94 -0.03 -23.55
C VAL A 936 -3.38 -1.41 -23.89
N GLN A 937 -2.16 -1.72 -23.44
CA GLN A 937 -1.53 -3.03 -23.70
C GLN A 937 -2.42 -4.17 -23.20
N GLU A 938 -2.85 -4.12 -21.95
CA GLU A 938 -3.64 -5.19 -21.31
C GLU A 938 -4.96 -5.47 -22.05
N ASN A 939 -5.75 -4.43 -22.35
CA ASN A 939 -7.01 -4.59 -23.09
C ASN A 939 -6.82 -4.95 -24.57
N THR A 940 -5.73 -4.49 -25.22
CA THR A 940 -5.43 -4.88 -26.61
C THR A 940 -5.05 -6.36 -26.70
N ILE A 941 -4.17 -6.83 -25.80
CA ILE A 941 -3.67 -8.20 -25.77
C ILE A 941 -4.80 -9.18 -25.44
N ASP A 942 -5.68 -8.84 -24.49
CA ASP A 942 -6.87 -9.63 -24.17
C ASP A 942 -7.84 -9.68 -25.36
N LEU A 943 -8.11 -8.55 -26.03
CA LEU A 943 -8.98 -8.50 -27.21
C LEU A 943 -8.42 -9.37 -28.34
N VAL A 944 -7.13 -9.27 -28.63
CA VAL A 944 -6.44 -10.11 -29.63
C VAL A 944 -6.50 -11.60 -29.24
N GLY A 945 -6.30 -11.94 -27.95
CA GLY A 945 -6.43 -13.31 -27.45
C GLY A 945 -7.84 -13.88 -27.58
N ARG A 946 -8.88 -13.10 -27.26
CA ARG A 946 -10.29 -13.47 -27.45
C ARG A 946 -10.65 -13.70 -28.92
N ILE A 947 -10.01 -12.97 -29.85
CA ILE A 947 -10.19 -13.17 -31.28
C ILE A 947 -9.47 -14.44 -31.76
N ALA A 948 -8.24 -14.68 -31.29
CA ALA A 948 -7.45 -15.88 -31.63
C ALA A 948 -8.12 -17.18 -31.18
N ASP A 949 -8.69 -17.21 -29.98
CA ASP A 949 -9.40 -18.38 -29.43
C ASP A 949 -10.71 -18.69 -30.17
N ARG A 950 -11.51 -17.66 -30.47
CA ARG A 950 -12.89 -17.83 -30.98
C ARG A 950 -13.08 -17.78 -32.48
N GLY A 951 -12.13 -17.22 -33.24
CA GLY A 951 -12.29 -17.00 -34.68
C GLY A 951 -10.99 -16.86 -35.47
N PRO A 952 -10.02 -17.78 -35.29
CA PRO A 952 -8.69 -17.69 -35.89
C PRO A 952 -8.73 -17.62 -37.43
N GLU A 953 -9.70 -18.30 -38.05
CA GLU A 953 -9.91 -18.42 -39.50
C GLU A 953 -10.11 -17.08 -40.23
N ASN A 954 -10.61 -16.05 -39.53
CA ASN A 954 -10.92 -14.74 -40.12
C ASN A 954 -9.67 -13.88 -40.38
N VAL A 955 -8.50 -14.32 -39.91
CA VAL A 955 -7.23 -13.58 -39.92
C VAL A 955 -6.15 -14.43 -40.57
N ASN A 956 -5.36 -13.83 -41.47
CA ASN A 956 -4.27 -14.53 -42.15
C ASN A 956 -3.14 -14.86 -41.16
N ALA A 957 -2.63 -16.10 -41.19
CA ALA A 957 -1.48 -16.57 -40.40
C ALA A 957 -0.27 -15.61 -40.42
N ARG A 958 -0.04 -14.85 -41.51
CA ARG A 958 1.01 -13.83 -41.56
C ARG A 958 0.82 -12.68 -40.57
N GLU A 959 -0.42 -12.23 -40.36
CA GLU A 959 -0.72 -11.18 -39.36
C GLU A 959 -0.69 -11.76 -37.94
N TRP A 960 -1.10 -13.02 -37.75
CA TRP A 960 -0.90 -13.73 -36.48
C TRP A 960 0.58 -13.86 -36.11
N MET A 961 1.46 -14.22 -37.04
CA MET A 961 2.91 -14.25 -36.79
C MET A 961 3.49 -12.86 -36.50
N ARG A 962 3.01 -11.82 -37.18
CA ARG A 962 3.38 -10.43 -36.86
C ARG A 962 2.97 -10.06 -35.43
N ILE A 963 1.75 -10.44 -35.02
CA ILE A 963 1.28 -10.26 -33.64
C ILE A 963 2.19 -11.01 -32.65
N CYS A 964 2.62 -12.24 -32.93
CA CYS A 964 3.60 -12.95 -32.10
C CYS A 964 4.91 -12.17 -31.92
N PHE A 965 5.47 -11.58 -32.99
CA PHE A 965 6.65 -10.74 -32.89
C PHE A 965 6.42 -9.46 -32.06
N GLU A 966 5.25 -8.81 -32.18
CA GLU A 966 4.93 -7.60 -31.42
C GLU A 966 4.57 -7.90 -29.94
N LEU A 967 4.03 -9.10 -29.64
CA LEU A 967 3.81 -9.60 -28.28
C LEU A 967 5.11 -9.96 -27.55
N LEU A 968 6.17 -10.33 -28.26
CA LEU A 968 7.47 -10.72 -27.68
C LEU A 968 8.13 -9.57 -26.89
N ASP A 969 7.87 -8.30 -27.24
CA ASP A 969 8.26 -7.16 -26.40
C ASP A 969 7.31 -6.95 -25.20
N MET A 970 6.03 -7.30 -25.30
CA MET A 970 5.07 -7.24 -24.18
C MET A 970 5.39 -8.25 -23.07
N VAL A 971 6.06 -9.35 -23.42
CA VAL A 971 6.64 -10.34 -22.48
C VAL A 971 7.67 -9.71 -21.51
N LYS A 972 8.20 -8.52 -21.82
CA LYS A 972 9.11 -7.73 -20.97
C LYS A 972 8.40 -6.71 -20.06
N ALA A 973 7.11 -6.42 -20.29
CA ALA A 973 6.35 -5.40 -19.55
C ALA A 973 6.38 -5.62 -18.03
N HIS A 974 6.35 -4.54 -17.23
CA HIS A 974 6.57 -4.64 -15.77
C HIS A 974 5.38 -5.28 -15.00
N LYS A 975 4.12 -5.00 -15.42
CA LYS A 975 2.90 -5.53 -14.79
C LYS A 975 2.75 -7.06 -14.90
N LYS A 976 2.26 -7.74 -13.84
CA LYS A 976 1.98 -9.20 -13.83
C LYS A 976 0.84 -9.56 -14.81
N GLY A 977 -0.19 -8.72 -14.91
CA GLY A 977 -1.34 -8.89 -15.82
C GLY A 977 -0.96 -8.94 -17.30
N ILE A 978 -0.36 -7.87 -17.83
CA ILE A 978 0.10 -7.79 -19.24
C ILE A 978 0.91 -9.01 -19.69
N ARG A 979 1.86 -9.47 -18.87
CA ARG A 979 2.67 -10.66 -19.20
C ARG A 979 1.85 -11.96 -19.19
N ARG A 980 0.88 -12.11 -18.27
CA ARG A 980 -0.03 -13.26 -18.26
C ARG A 980 -0.93 -13.24 -19.51
N ALA A 981 -1.50 -12.10 -19.85
CA ALA A 981 -2.30 -11.92 -21.05
C ALA A 981 -1.50 -12.24 -22.32
N ALA A 982 -0.26 -11.73 -22.44
CA ALA A 982 0.61 -12.00 -23.59
C ALA A 982 0.92 -13.49 -23.72
N ASN A 983 1.31 -14.15 -22.63
CA ASN A 983 1.65 -15.56 -22.62
C ASN A 983 0.43 -16.46 -22.94
N ASN A 984 -0.76 -16.13 -22.44
CA ASN A 984 -2.01 -16.81 -22.81
C ASN A 984 -2.32 -16.63 -24.30
N THR A 985 -2.15 -15.40 -24.83
CA THR A 985 -2.38 -15.11 -26.25
C THR A 985 -1.38 -15.82 -27.17
N PHE A 986 -0.14 -16.07 -26.75
CA PHE A 986 0.77 -16.98 -27.47
C PHE A 986 0.19 -18.41 -27.57
N GLY A 987 -0.40 -18.94 -26.50
CA GLY A 987 -1.07 -20.26 -26.51
C GLY A 987 -2.25 -20.33 -27.48
N PHE A 988 -3.08 -19.28 -27.53
CA PHE A 988 -4.20 -19.18 -28.48
C PHE A 988 -3.73 -19.03 -29.93
N ILE A 989 -2.67 -18.25 -30.19
CA ILE A 989 -2.13 -18.09 -31.56
C ILE A 989 -1.40 -19.37 -32.03
N ALA A 990 -0.69 -20.08 -31.15
CA ALA A 990 -0.09 -21.37 -31.49
C ALA A 990 -1.15 -22.43 -31.86
N LYS A 991 -2.30 -22.45 -31.16
CA LYS A 991 -3.48 -23.25 -31.51
C LYS A 991 -4.11 -22.84 -32.86
N ALA A 992 -3.95 -21.58 -33.27
CA ALA A 992 -4.51 -21.03 -34.51
C ALA A 992 -3.66 -21.28 -35.77
N ILE A 993 -2.33 -21.17 -35.69
CA ILE A 993 -1.41 -21.37 -36.82
C ILE A 993 -0.80 -22.78 -36.83
N GLY A 994 -0.51 -23.32 -35.64
CA GLY A 994 0.42 -24.42 -35.40
C GLY A 994 1.62 -23.97 -34.56
N PRO A 995 2.17 -24.85 -33.70
CA PRO A 995 3.17 -24.46 -32.70
C PRO A 995 4.57 -24.19 -33.26
N GLN A 996 4.95 -24.75 -34.42
CA GLN A 996 6.34 -24.75 -34.88
C GLN A 996 6.87 -23.34 -35.20
N ASP A 997 6.11 -22.53 -35.94
CA ASP A 997 6.51 -21.17 -36.31
C ASP A 997 6.61 -20.27 -35.06
N VAL A 998 5.66 -20.41 -34.13
CA VAL A 998 5.66 -19.67 -32.85
C VAL A 998 6.85 -20.09 -31.98
N LEU A 999 7.09 -21.40 -31.83
CA LEU A 999 8.20 -21.95 -31.07
C LEU A 999 9.56 -21.47 -31.58
N ALA A 1000 9.75 -21.41 -32.91
CA ALA A 1000 10.97 -20.88 -33.50
C ALA A 1000 11.24 -19.42 -33.09
N THR A 1001 10.20 -18.58 -32.96
CA THR A 1001 10.38 -17.20 -32.45
C THR A 1001 10.72 -17.15 -30.95
N LEU A 1002 10.11 -18.03 -30.14
CA LEU A 1002 10.35 -18.10 -28.70
C LEU A 1002 11.75 -18.64 -28.37
N LEU A 1003 12.20 -19.71 -29.04
CA LEU A 1003 13.54 -20.28 -28.82
C LEU A 1003 14.65 -19.26 -29.14
N ASN A 1004 14.51 -18.49 -30.23
CA ASN A 1004 15.46 -17.40 -30.54
C ASN A 1004 15.53 -16.33 -29.42
N ASN A 1005 14.43 -16.09 -28.70
CA ASN A 1005 14.41 -15.13 -27.58
C ASN A 1005 15.08 -15.68 -26.29
N LEU A 1006 15.31 -17.00 -26.17
CA LEU A 1006 16.08 -17.58 -25.07
C LEU A 1006 17.57 -17.18 -25.10
N ARG A 1007 18.07 -16.65 -26.22
CA ARG A 1007 19.44 -16.11 -26.36
C ARG A 1007 19.58 -14.67 -25.85
N VAL A 1008 18.49 -14.02 -25.43
CA VAL A 1008 18.51 -12.64 -24.90
C VAL A 1008 19.11 -12.62 -23.49
N GLN A 1009 20.09 -11.73 -23.25
CA GLN A 1009 20.79 -11.63 -21.96
C GLN A 1009 19.89 -11.26 -20.77
N GLU A 1010 18.77 -10.56 -21.02
CA GLU A 1010 17.81 -10.18 -19.99
C GLU A 1010 17.08 -11.40 -19.40
N ARG A 1011 17.37 -11.71 -18.13
CA ARG A 1011 16.74 -12.82 -17.39
C ARG A 1011 15.21 -12.76 -17.41
N GLN A 1012 14.61 -11.58 -17.33
CA GLN A 1012 13.15 -11.44 -17.29
C GLN A 1012 12.51 -11.86 -18.62
N SER A 1013 13.07 -11.42 -19.76
CA SER A 1013 12.66 -11.88 -21.10
C SER A 1013 12.76 -13.41 -21.21
N ARG A 1014 13.89 -14.02 -20.83
CA ARG A 1014 14.06 -15.49 -20.86
C ARG A 1014 13.04 -16.24 -19.98
N VAL A 1015 12.82 -15.78 -18.75
CA VAL A 1015 11.88 -16.42 -17.80
C VAL A 1015 10.46 -16.42 -18.34
N ASN A 1016 9.99 -15.31 -18.90
CA ASN A 1016 8.61 -15.22 -19.38
C ASN A 1016 8.43 -15.91 -20.75
N THR A 1017 9.50 -15.99 -21.56
CA THR A 1017 9.57 -16.83 -22.77
C THR A 1017 9.45 -18.31 -22.41
N ALA A 1018 10.14 -18.77 -21.37
CA ALA A 1018 10.02 -20.14 -20.86
C ALA A 1018 8.59 -20.48 -20.41
N VAL A 1019 7.88 -19.54 -19.78
CA VAL A 1019 6.45 -19.69 -19.46
C VAL A 1019 5.60 -19.77 -20.73
N ALA A 1020 5.86 -18.92 -21.74
CA ALA A 1020 5.13 -18.94 -23.00
C ALA A 1020 5.32 -20.27 -23.77
N ILE A 1021 6.54 -20.83 -23.75
CA ILE A 1021 6.81 -22.15 -24.34
C ILE A 1021 6.04 -23.26 -23.61
N GLY A 1022 5.96 -23.20 -22.27
CA GLY A 1022 5.14 -24.12 -21.46
C GLY A 1022 3.65 -24.09 -21.87
N ILE A 1023 3.07 -22.89 -21.99
CA ILE A 1023 1.66 -22.71 -22.40
C ILE A 1023 1.43 -23.13 -23.86
N VAL A 1024 2.37 -22.89 -24.77
CA VAL A 1024 2.27 -23.37 -26.16
C VAL A 1024 2.29 -24.91 -26.22
N ALA A 1025 3.03 -25.56 -25.33
CA ALA A 1025 3.07 -27.02 -25.23
C ALA A 1025 1.85 -27.62 -24.49
N GLU A 1026 1.22 -26.87 -23.59
CA GLU A 1026 -0.09 -27.19 -23.03
C GLU A 1026 -1.17 -27.16 -24.13
N THR A 1027 -1.26 -26.06 -24.90
CA THR A 1027 -2.34 -25.91 -25.91
C THR A 1027 -2.13 -26.72 -27.20
N CYS A 1028 -0.88 -27.08 -27.53
CA CYS A 1028 -0.54 -27.82 -28.75
C CYS A 1028 0.07 -29.22 -28.50
N ALA A 1029 -0.04 -29.71 -27.26
CA ALA A 1029 0.52 -30.96 -26.72
C ALA A 1029 2.07 -31.07 -26.73
N PRO A 1030 2.69 -31.68 -25.70
CA PRO A 1030 4.15 -31.58 -25.51
C PRO A 1030 5.01 -32.19 -26.61
N PHE A 1031 4.53 -33.23 -27.29
CA PHE A 1031 5.27 -33.89 -28.38
C PHE A 1031 5.67 -32.94 -29.53
N THR A 1032 4.95 -31.83 -29.73
CA THR A 1032 5.27 -30.84 -30.77
C THR A 1032 6.39 -29.89 -30.37
N VAL A 1033 6.57 -29.64 -29.07
CA VAL A 1033 7.50 -28.64 -28.52
C VAL A 1033 8.76 -29.26 -27.93
N LEU A 1034 8.62 -30.41 -27.26
CA LEU A 1034 9.70 -31.06 -26.52
C LEU A 1034 10.93 -31.40 -27.39
N PRO A 1035 10.82 -31.93 -28.63
CA PRO A 1035 11.98 -32.18 -29.48
C PRO A 1035 12.74 -30.89 -29.85
N GLY A 1036 12.04 -29.77 -30.01
CA GLY A 1036 12.63 -28.46 -30.28
C GLY A 1036 13.44 -27.94 -29.09
N LEU A 1037 12.87 -28.03 -27.88
CA LEU A 1037 13.57 -27.71 -26.62
C LEU A 1037 14.81 -28.58 -26.41
N MET A 1038 14.68 -29.90 -26.56
CA MET A 1038 15.79 -30.85 -26.39
C MET A 1038 16.91 -30.64 -27.42
N ASN A 1039 16.59 -30.17 -28.63
CA ASN A 1039 17.60 -29.80 -29.62
C ASN A 1039 18.31 -28.49 -29.26
N GLU A 1040 17.58 -27.47 -28.80
CA GLU A 1040 18.16 -26.17 -28.42
C GLU A 1040 19.02 -26.28 -27.13
N TYR A 1041 18.77 -27.25 -26.24
CA TYR A 1041 19.65 -27.58 -25.11
C TYR A 1041 21.07 -28.01 -25.53
N ARG A 1042 21.24 -28.50 -26.77
CA ARG A 1042 22.55 -28.88 -27.32
C ARG A 1042 23.40 -27.68 -27.74
N VAL A 1043 22.84 -26.47 -27.73
CA VAL A 1043 23.60 -25.23 -27.96
C VAL A 1043 24.45 -24.96 -26.71
N PRO A 1044 25.78 -24.77 -26.83
CA PRO A 1044 26.69 -24.63 -25.69
C PRO A 1044 26.62 -23.24 -25.02
N GLU A 1045 25.44 -22.60 -25.00
CA GLU A 1045 25.22 -21.35 -24.29
C GLU A 1045 24.47 -21.59 -22.98
N LEU A 1046 25.18 -21.41 -21.86
CA LEU A 1046 24.68 -21.58 -20.48
C LEU A 1046 23.36 -20.83 -20.20
N ASN A 1047 23.09 -19.71 -20.87
CA ASN A 1047 21.82 -18.95 -20.74
C ASN A 1047 20.63 -19.67 -21.38
N VAL A 1048 20.88 -20.34 -22.51
CA VAL A 1048 19.89 -21.06 -23.32
C VAL A 1048 19.58 -22.39 -22.66
N GLN A 1049 20.60 -23.12 -22.18
CA GLN A 1049 20.44 -24.37 -21.44
C GLN A 1049 19.62 -24.17 -20.14
N ASN A 1050 19.97 -23.18 -19.32
CA ASN A 1050 19.14 -22.73 -18.18
C ASN A 1050 17.72 -22.28 -18.63
N GLY A 1051 17.58 -21.70 -19.82
CA GLY A 1051 16.30 -21.30 -20.40
C GLY A 1051 15.42 -22.50 -20.78
N VAL A 1052 16.02 -23.53 -21.37
CA VAL A 1052 15.35 -24.80 -21.71
C VAL A 1052 14.97 -25.55 -20.44
N LEU A 1053 15.87 -25.75 -19.48
CA LEU A 1053 15.57 -26.39 -18.19
C LEU A 1053 14.41 -25.68 -17.47
N LYS A 1054 14.38 -24.34 -17.51
CA LYS A 1054 13.25 -23.58 -16.95
C LYS A 1054 11.97 -23.68 -17.78
N SER A 1055 12.06 -23.83 -19.10
CA SER A 1055 10.91 -24.12 -19.97
C SER A 1055 10.32 -25.49 -19.67
N LEU A 1056 11.18 -26.50 -19.46
CA LEU A 1056 10.78 -27.84 -19.01
C LEU A 1056 10.12 -27.80 -17.62
N SER A 1057 10.61 -26.96 -16.70
CA SER A 1057 10.00 -26.83 -15.36
C SER A 1057 8.54 -26.35 -15.45
N PHE A 1058 8.25 -25.34 -16.27
CA PHE A 1058 6.88 -24.86 -16.48
C PHE A 1058 6.05 -25.82 -17.36
N LEU A 1059 6.67 -26.48 -18.34
CA LEU A 1059 6.03 -27.53 -19.14
C LEU A 1059 5.47 -28.63 -18.23
N PHE A 1060 6.32 -29.22 -17.39
CA PHE A 1060 5.91 -30.31 -16.50
C PHE A 1060 4.97 -29.85 -15.37
N GLU A 1061 5.01 -28.57 -14.98
CA GLU A 1061 4.04 -27.96 -14.07
C GLU A 1061 2.63 -27.84 -14.70
N TYR A 1062 2.51 -27.46 -15.98
CA TYR A 1062 1.21 -27.23 -16.62
C TYR A 1062 0.56 -28.50 -17.20
N ILE A 1063 1.33 -29.50 -17.61
CA ILE A 1063 0.79 -30.70 -18.27
C ILE A 1063 0.31 -31.79 -17.29
N GLY A 1064 0.71 -31.71 -16.01
CA GLY A 1064 0.32 -32.65 -14.95
C GLY A 1064 0.53 -34.11 -15.35
N GLU A 1065 -0.54 -34.91 -15.26
CA GLU A 1065 -0.57 -36.36 -15.55
C GLU A 1065 -0.04 -36.75 -16.95
N MET A 1066 -0.08 -35.84 -17.93
CA MET A 1066 0.50 -36.09 -19.26
C MET A 1066 2.02 -36.23 -19.22
N ALA A 1067 2.69 -35.85 -18.12
CA ALA A 1067 4.13 -35.99 -17.93
C ALA A 1067 4.64 -37.43 -18.13
N LYS A 1068 3.84 -38.44 -17.74
CA LYS A 1068 4.22 -39.87 -17.74
C LYS A 1068 4.79 -40.35 -19.08
N ASP A 1069 4.19 -39.91 -20.19
CA ASP A 1069 4.52 -40.36 -21.54
C ASP A 1069 5.83 -39.74 -22.08
N TYR A 1070 6.36 -38.73 -21.36
CA TYR A 1070 7.56 -37.98 -21.74
C TYR A 1070 8.74 -38.14 -20.76
N VAL A 1071 8.56 -38.75 -19.58
CA VAL A 1071 9.61 -38.88 -18.55
C VAL A 1071 10.89 -39.47 -19.13
N TYR A 1072 10.81 -40.67 -19.71
CA TYR A 1072 11.95 -41.41 -20.26
C TYR A 1072 12.68 -40.66 -21.40
N ALA A 1073 11.98 -39.77 -22.13
CA ALA A 1073 12.60 -38.94 -23.16
C ALA A 1073 13.46 -37.81 -22.54
N VAL A 1074 13.11 -37.33 -21.35
CA VAL A 1074 13.75 -36.19 -20.68
C VAL A 1074 14.79 -36.63 -19.64
N THR A 1075 14.74 -37.87 -19.12
CA THR A 1075 15.72 -38.39 -18.16
C THR A 1075 17.18 -38.15 -18.56
N PRO A 1076 17.63 -38.41 -19.82
CA PRO A 1076 19.04 -38.18 -20.20
C PRO A 1076 19.46 -36.70 -20.24
N LEU A 1077 18.51 -35.77 -20.41
CA LEU A 1077 18.76 -34.33 -20.35
C LEU A 1077 18.90 -33.87 -18.88
N LEU A 1078 18.11 -34.47 -17.99
CA LEU A 1078 18.20 -34.21 -16.55
C LEU A 1078 19.44 -34.86 -15.92
N GLU A 1079 19.90 -36.00 -16.45
CA GLU A 1079 21.16 -36.64 -16.04
C GLU A 1079 22.35 -35.69 -16.23
N ASP A 1080 22.51 -35.16 -17.45
CA ASP A 1080 23.51 -34.12 -17.78
C ASP A 1080 23.37 -32.88 -16.87
N ALA A 1081 22.17 -32.32 -16.74
CA ALA A 1081 21.93 -31.10 -15.97
C ALA A 1081 22.04 -31.25 -14.44
N LEU A 1082 21.90 -32.46 -13.88
CA LEU A 1082 22.12 -32.76 -12.46
C LEU A 1082 23.59 -33.08 -12.12
N ILE A 1083 24.37 -33.50 -13.11
CA ILE A 1083 25.80 -33.79 -12.99
C ILE A 1083 26.66 -32.56 -13.32
N ASP A 1084 26.16 -31.60 -14.08
CA ASP A 1084 26.91 -30.40 -14.48
C ASP A 1084 27.46 -29.59 -13.28
N ARG A 1085 28.59 -28.92 -13.52
CA ARG A 1085 29.34 -28.14 -12.54
C ARG A 1085 28.59 -26.89 -12.05
N ASP A 1086 27.72 -26.28 -12.85
CA ASP A 1086 26.96 -25.09 -12.47
C ASP A 1086 25.86 -25.39 -11.45
N GLN A 1087 25.82 -24.60 -10.38
CA GLN A 1087 24.79 -24.67 -9.36
C GLN A 1087 23.40 -24.31 -9.90
N VAL A 1088 23.29 -23.45 -10.94
CA VAL A 1088 21.99 -23.06 -11.50
C VAL A 1088 21.40 -24.16 -12.38
N HIS A 1089 22.23 -24.93 -13.10
CA HIS A 1089 21.81 -26.14 -13.80
C HIS A 1089 21.22 -27.16 -12.83
N ARG A 1090 21.98 -27.57 -11.79
CA ARG A 1090 21.49 -28.52 -10.79
C ARG A 1090 20.24 -28.03 -10.05
N GLN A 1091 20.16 -26.73 -9.74
CA GLN A 1091 18.98 -26.10 -9.13
C GLN A 1091 17.74 -26.15 -10.05
N THR A 1092 17.90 -25.83 -11.34
CA THR A 1092 16.76 -25.80 -12.27
C THR A 1092 16.33 -27.20 -12.67
N ALA A 1093 17.26 -28.13 -12.89
CA ALA A 1093 16.98 -29.54 -13.11
C ALA A 1093 16.24 -30.18 -11.92
N ALA A 1094 16.65 -29.90 -10.67
CA ALA A 1094 15.90 -30.32 -9.47
C ALA A 1094 14.45 -29.79 -9.47
N SER A 1095 14.24 -28.54 -9.90
CA SER A 1095 12.89 -27.99 -10.09
C SER A 1095 12.08 -28.78 -11.12
N VAL A 1096 12.68 -29.16 -12.27
CA VAL A 1096 12.01 -30.03 -13.27
C VAL A 1096 11.64 -31.38 -12.66
N VAL A 1097 12.58 -32.04 -11.96
CA VAL A 1097 12.36 -33.34 -11.30
C VAL A 1097 11.21 -33.27 -10.29
N LYS A 1098 11.09 -32.17 -9.52
CA LYS A 1098 9.95 -31.95 -8.62
C LYS A 1098 8.61 -32.01 -9.37
N HIS A 1099 8.46 -31.23 -10.44
CA HIS A 1099 7.19 -31.18 -11.18
C HIS A 1099 6.90 -32.49 -11.91
N ILE A 1100 7.91 -33.16 -12.47
CA ILE A 1100 7.75 -34.51 -13.03
C ILE A 1100 7.27 -35.49 -11.95
N ALA A 1101 7.96 -35.58 -10.81
CA ALA A 1101 7.62 -36.55 -9.77
C ALA A 1101 6.19 -36.34 -9.24
N LEU A 1102 5.80 -35.08 -8.96
CA LEU A 1102 4.44 -34.75 -8.52
C LEU A 1102 3.38 -34.99 -9.61
N GLY A 1103 3.71 -34.82 -10.89
CA GLY A 1103 2.80 -35.10 -12.02
C GLY A 1103 2.66 -36.57 -12.39
N VAL A 1104 3.51 -37.47 -11.86
CA VAL A 1104 3.57 -38.89 -12.25
C VAL A 1104 3.33 -39.84 -11.05
N VAL A 1105 2.87 -39.32 -9.91
CA VAL A 1105 2.47 -40.10 -8.73
C VAL A 1105 1.43 -41.16 -9.11
N GLY A 1106 1.71 -42.43 -8.80
CA GLY A 1106 0.81 -43.55 -9.09
C GLY A 1106 0.68 -43.95 -10.57
N LEU A 1107 1.43 -43.32 -11.48
CA LEU A 1107 1.36 -43.58 -12.93
C LEU A 1107 2.44 -44.55 -13.44
N GLY A 1108 3.21 -45.18 -12.55
CA GLY A 1108 4.08 -46.32 -12.86
C GLY A 1108 5.48 -45.99 -13.41
N CYS A 1109 6.02 -44.80 -13.16
CA CYS A 1109 7.39 -44.40 -13.55
C CYS A 1109 8.36 -44.31 -12.35
N GLU A 1110 8.15 -45.17 -11.34
CA GLU A 1110 8.95 -45.19 -10.11
C GLU A 1110 10.44 -45.45 -10.36
N ASP A 1111 10.76 -46.27 -11.37
CA ASP A 1111 12.11 -46.61 -11.80
C ASP A 1111 12.91 -45.38 -12.27
N ALA A 1112 12.29 -44.53 -13.10
CA ALA A 1112 12.87 -43.27 -13.55
C ALA A 1112 13.05 -42.27 -12.39
N MET A 1113 12.13 -42.27 -11.42
CA MET A 1113 12.25 -41.42 -10.22
C MET A 1113 13.36 -41.90 -9.28
N VAL A 1114 13.54 -43.22 -9.10
CA VAL A 1114 14.67 -43.79 -8.34
C VAL A 1114 16.01 -43.49 -9.03
N HIS A 1115 16.08 -43.56 -10.37
CA HIS A 1115 17.28 -43.12 -11.09
C HIS A 1115 17.61 -41.64 -10.80
N LEU A 1116 16.63 -40.74 -10.90
CA LEU A 1116 16.82 -39.30 -10.61
C LEU A 1116 17.17 -39.03 -9.13
N LEU A 1117 16.67 -39.84 -8.19
CA LEU A 1117 17.00 -39.76 -6.76
C LEU A 1117 18.50 -39.97 -6.51
N ASN A 1118 19.11 -40.96 -7.18
CA ASN A 1118 20.54 -41.25 -7.07
C ASN A 1118 21.41 -40.07 -7.53
N LEU A 1119 20.93 -39.24 -8.45
CA LEU A 1119 21.61 -38.03 -8.95
C LEU A 1119 21.36 -36.80 -8.05
N LEU A 1120 20.21 -36.73 -7.37
CA LEU A 1120 19.89 -35.64 -6.45
C LEU A 1120 20.58 -35.78 -5.09
N LEU A 1121 20.68 -36.99 -4.53
CA LEU A 1121 21.19 -37.21 -3.17
C LEU A 1121 22.61 -36.64 -2.91
N PRO A 1122 23.60 -36.75 -3.83
CA PRO A 1122 24.93 -36.15 -3.62
C PRO A 1122 24.90 -34.63 -3.45
N ASN A 1123 23.91 -33.96 -4.06
CA ASN A 1123 23.77 -32.51 -4.04
C ASN A 1123 23.20 -31.97 -2.70
N LEU A 1124 22.72 -32.85 -1.81
CA LEU A 1124 22.20 -32.50 -0.48
C LEU A 1124 23.21 -31.76 0.43
N PHE A 1125 24.51 -31.88 0.14
CA PHE A 1125 25.59 -31.19 0.87
C PHE A 1125 25.93 -29.79 0.33
N GLU A 1126 25.14 -29.26 -0.60
CA GLU A 1126 25.27 -27.88 -1.06
C GLU A 1126 25.10 -26.86 0.08
N THR A 1127 25.59 -25.62 -0.16
CA THR A 1127 25.57 -24.54 0.84
C THR A 1127 24.75 -23.32 0.43
N SER A 1128 24.34 -23.24 -0.85
CA SER A 1128 23.50 -22.16 -1.36
C SER A 1128 22.02 -22.46 -1.06
N PRO A 1129 21.30 -21.62 -0.26
CA PRO A 1129 19.92 -21.91 0.14
C PRO A 1129 18.98 -22.17 -1.04
N HIS A 1130 19.10 -21.37 -2.10
CA HIS A 1130 18.30 -21.50 -3.32
C HIS A 1130 18.49 -22.85 -4.05
N VAL A 1131 19.62 -23.51 -3.85
CA VAL A 1131 19.97 -24.81 -4.44
C VAL A 1131 19.50 -25.93 -3.51
N ILE A 1132 19.87 -25.87 -2.22
CA ILE A 1132 19.46 -26.83 -1.19
C ILE A 1132 17.93 -26.98 -1.14
N ASP A 1133 17.20 -25.86 -1.05
CA ASP A 1133 15.75 -25.89 -0.91
C ASP A 1133 15.09 -26.57 -2.12
N ARG A 1134 15.61 -26.36 -3.34
CA ARG A 1134 15.09 -27.01 -4.56
C ARG A 1134 15.45 -28.49 -4.67
N ILE A 1135 16.60 -28.92 -4.14
CA ILE A 1135 16.97 -30.34 -4.07
C ILE A 1135 16.09 -31.06 -3.04
N ILE A 1136 15.83 -30.44 -1.89
CA ILE A 1136 14.93 -30.98 -0.87
C ILE A 1136 13.50 -31.07 -1.40
N GLU A 1137 12.98 -30.00 -2.01
CA GLU A 1137 11.67 -30.02 -2.70
C GLU A 1137 11.59 -31.14 -3.78
N ALA A 1138 12.68 -31.45 -4.48
CA ALA A 1138 12.72 -32.50 -5.50
C ALA A 1138 12.77 -33.92 -4.90
N ILE A 1139 13.50 -34.12 -3.80
CA ILE A 1139 13.53 -35.39 -3.04
C ILE A 1139 12.16 -35.64 -2.39
N GLU A 1140 11.49 -34.61 -1.88
CA GLU A 1140 10.10 -34.70 -1.42
C GLU A 1140 9.14 -35.07 -2.56
N GLY A 1141 9.27 -34.44 -3.73
CA GLY A 1141 8.48 -34.81 -4.91
C GLY A 1141 8.65 -36.29 -5.29
N ILE A 1142 9.90 -36.77 -5.33
CA ILE A 1142 10.20 -38.19 -5.57
C ILE A 1142 9.61 -39.09 -4.47
N ARG A 1143 9.64 -38.68 -3.21
CA ARG A 1143 9.03 -39.44 -2.10
C ARG A 1143 7.52 -39.63 -2.28
N MET A 1144 6.82 -38.64 -2.86
CA MET A 1144 5.41 -38.81 -3.19
C MET A 1144 5.18 -39.74 -4.38
N ALA A 1145 6.12 -39.79 -5.33
CA ALA A 1145 6.03 -40.66 -6.52
C ALA A 1145 6.42 -42.13 -6.27
N VAL A 1146 7.40 -42.37 -5.38
CA VAL A 1146 8.04 -43.68 -5.12
C VAL A 1146 7.67 -44.24 -3.73
N GLY A 1147 7.04 -43.43 -2.88
CA GLY A 1147 6.68 -43.79 -1.51
C GLY A 1147 7.80 -43.56 -0.48
N PRO A 1148 7.45 -43.51 0.82
CA PRO A 1148 8.39 -43.16 1.89
C PRO A 1148 9.49 -44.22 2.08
N GLY A 1149 9.19 -45.51 1.98
CA GLY A 1149 10.12 -46.58 2.33
C GLY A 1149 11.42 -46.59 1.52
N ILE A 1150 11.33 -46.47 0.19
CA ILE A 1150 12.51 -46.45 -0.68
C ILE A 1150 13.36 -45.21 -0.42
N VAL A 1151 12.76 -44.03 -0.20
CA VAL A 1151 13.50 -42.80 0.13
C VAL A 1151 14.12 -42.86 1.53
N LEU A 1152 13.43 -43.42 2.52
CA LEU A 1152 13.93 -43.59 3.88
C LEU A 1152 15.20 -44.46 3.94
N ASN A 1153 15.32 -45.48 3.09
CA ASN A 1153 16.53 -46.31 2.99
C ASN A 1153 17.79 -45.49 2.69
N TYR A 1154 17.69 -44.40 1.91
CA TYR A 1154 18.80 -43.46 1.72
C TYR A 1154 19.00 -42.54 2.93
N VAL A 1155 17.92 -42.14 3.62
CA VAL A 1155 17.96 -41.20 4.75
C VAL A 1155 18.54 -41.84 6.04
N TRP A 1156 18.24 -43.12 6.31
CA TRP A 1156 18.69 -43.80 7.54
C TRP A 1156 20.19 -43.70 7.79
N ALA A 1157 21.01 -43.85 6.74
CA ALA A 1157 22.47 -43.81 6.84
C ALA A 1157 23.04 -42.45 7.30
N GLY A 1158 22.35 -41.34 7.02
CA GLY A 1158 22.83 -39.99 7.36
C GLY A 1158 22.32 -39.43 8.70
N LEU A 1159 21.21 -39.96 9.23
CA LEU A 1159 20.56 -39.42 10.44
C LEU A 1159 21.45 -39.48 11.68
N PHE A 1160 22.09 -40.61 11.95
CA PHE A 1160 22.96 -40.80 13.13
C PHE A 1160 24.46 -40.63 12.82
N HIS A 1161 24.82 -40.27 11.58
CA HIS A 1161 26.20 -40.15 11.13
C HIS A 1161 27.07 -39.25 12.05
N PRO A 1162 28.31 -39.61 12.41
CA PRO A 1162 29.09 -38.89 13.44
C PRO A 1162 29.31 -37.39 13.18
N ALA A 1163 29.46 -36.99 11.92
CA ALA A 1163 29.66 -35.58 11.55
C ALA A 1163 28.33 -34.79 11.58
N ARG A 1164 28.24 -33.76 12.46
CA ARG A 1164 27.07 -32.86 12.55
C ARG A 1164 26.67 -32.21 11.22
N LYS A 1165 27.64 -31.92 10.34
CA LYS A 1165 27.38 -31.37 8.98
C LYS A 1165 26.55 -32.31 8.10
N VAL A 1166 26.66 -33.63 8.29
CA VAL A 1166 25.85 -34.63 7.57
C VAL A 1166 24.50 -34.79 8.24
N ARG A 1167 24.44 -34.83 9.58
CA ARG A 1167 23.16 -34.97 10.30
C ARG A 1167 22.18 -33.85 9.97
N THR A 1168 22.59 -32.58 9.97
CA THR A 1168 21.66 -31.44 9.80
C THR A 1168 20.73 -31.55 8.56
N PRO A 1169 21.21 -31.76 7.32
CA PRO A 1169 20.32 -31.90 6.16
C PRO A 1169 19.51 -33.21 6.15
N TYR A 1170 20.05 -34.32 6.68
CA TYR A 1170 19.32 -35.59 6.76
C TYR A 1170 18.17 -35.54 7.78
N TRP A 1171 18.38 -34.87 8.92
CA TRP A 1171 17.30 -34.58 9.87
C TRP A 1171 16.24 -33.63 9.31
N ARG A 1172 16.61 -32.70 8.41
CA ARG A 1172 15.63 -31.90 7.66
C ARG A 1172 14.76 -32.81 6.78
N LEU A 1173 15.36 -33.63 5.90
CA LEU A 1173 14.62 -34.59 5.07
C LEU A 1173 13.72 -35.55 5.87
N TYR A 1174 14.18 -36.02 7.04
CA TYR A 1174 13.36 -36.87 7.92
C TYR A 1174 12.21 -36.10 8.58
N ASN A 1175 12.43 -34.87 9.07
CA ASN A 1175 11.36 -34.05 9.63
C ASN A 1175 10.31 -33.72 8.55
N ASP A 1176 10.77 -33.36 7.35
CA ASP A 1176 9.92 -33.05 6.19
C ASP A 1176 9.21 -34.32 5.63
N ALA A 1177 9.61 -35.53 6.06
CA ALA A 1177 8.89 -36.79 5.84
C ALA A 1177 7.91 -37.12 6.97
N TYR A 1178 8.34 -36.95 8.23
CA TYR A 1178 7.53 -37.19 9.42
C TYR A 1178 6.29 -36.30 9.46
N VAL A 1179 6.42 -35.02 9.11
CA VAL A 1179 5.29 -34.07 9.05
C VAL A 1179 4.27 -34.43 7.97
N GLN A 1180 4.69 -35.03 6.86
CA GLN A 1180 3.79 -35.35 5.73
C GLN A 1180 3.23 -36.77 5.75
N ALA A 1181 3.89 -37.72 6.42
CA ALA A 1181 3.63 -39.16 6.22
C ALA A 1181 3.92 -40.05 7.44
N ALA A 1182 3.81 -39.54 8.67
CA ALA A 1182 4.17 -40.24 9.92
C ALA A 1182 3.78 -41.73 9.95
N ASP A 1183 2.48 -42.05 9.81
CA ASP A 1183 1.97 -43.43 9.87
C ASP A 1183 2.51 -44.31 8.74
N ALA A 1184 2.66 -43.74 7.53
CA ALA A 1184 3.20 -44.45 6.38
C ALA A 1184 4.71 -44.73 6.49
N MET A 1185 5.42 -44.15 7.48
CA MET A 1185 6.80 -44.52 7.81
C MET A 1185 6.90 -45.69 8.80
N VAL A 1186 5.83 -46.04 9.51
CA VAL A 1186 5.81 -47.09 10.56
C VAL A 1186 6.36 -48.45 10.11
N PRO A 1187 6.09 -48.94 8.86
CA PRO A 1187 6.65 -50.19 8.35
C PRO A 1187 8.11 -50.12 7.89
N TYR A 1188 8.70 -48.92 7.81
CA TYR A 1188 10.01 -48.67 7.19
C TYR A 1188 11.09 -48.18 8.17
N TYR A 1189 10.78 -48.15 9.47
CA TYR A 1189 11.80 -48.01 10.51
C TYR A 1189 12.71 -49.25 10.53
N PRO A 1190 14.03 -49.09 10.71
CA PRO A 1190 14.93 -50.24 10.86
C PRO A 1190 14.61 -50.99 12.16
N ASN A 1191 14.64 -52.32 12.10
CA ASN A 1191 14.53 -53.15 13.30
C ASN A 1191 15.74 -52.90 14.21
N LEU A 1192 15.47 -52.57 15.47
CA LEU A 1192 16.49 -52.39 16.52
C LEU A 1192 16.35 -53.55 17.51
N GLU A 1193 17.08 -54.63 17.25
CA GLU A 1193 17.04 -55.90 18.01
C GLU A 1193 17.67 -55.81 19.42
N GLU A 1194 17.79 -54.61 20.00
CA GLU A 1194 18.29 -54.38 21.36
C GLU A 1194 17.12 -54.40 22.36
N GLU A 1195 17.30 -55.10 23.49
CA GLU A 1195 16.26 -55.61 24.43
C GLU A 1195 15.32 -54.57 25.11
N ALA A 1196 15.36 -53.29 24.70
CA ALA A 1196 14.58 -52.20 25.30
C ALA A 1196 13.71 -51.40 24.31
N VAL A 1197 13.75 -51.70 23.00
CA VAL A 1197 13.03 -50.91 21.96
C VAL A 1197 12.25 -51.78 20.95
N ASP A 1198 12.33 -53.11 21.06
CA ASP A 1198 11.64 -54.02 20.14
C ASP A 1198 10.11 -53.95 20.26
N ARG A 1199 9.41 -54.10 19.13
CA ARG A 1199 7.95 -54.02 18.99
C ARG A 1199 7.38 -55.41 18.69
N VAL A 1200 7.31 -56.23 19.74
CA VAL A 1200 6.93 -57.65 19.71
C VAL A 1200 5.62 -57.89 18.95
N GLU A 1201 4.70 -56.92 18.95
CA GLU A 1201 3.43 -56.96 18.22
C GLU A 1201 3.62 -57.15 16.70
N LEU A 1202 4.70 -56.62 16.12
CA LEU A 1202 5.02 -56.77 14.70
C LEU A 1202 5.60 -58.16 14.35
N GLY A 1203 6.03 -58.92 15.36
CA GLY A 1203 6.47 -60.32 15.21
C GLY A 1203 5.33 -61.35 15.32
N ILE A 1204 4.10 -60.92 15.58
CA ILE A 1204 2.95 -61.82 15.74
C ILE A 1204 2.45 -62.25 14.35
N VAL A 1205 2.64 -63.53 14.04
CA VAL A 1205 1.98 -64.22 12.91
C VAL A 1205 0.78 -64.98 13.45
N LEU A 1206 -0.40 -64.74 12.87
CA LEU A 1206 -1.69 -65.36 13.23
C LEU A 1206 -2.03 -66.56 12.32
#